data_AF-A0A914VHU6-F1
#
_entry.id   AF-A0A914VHU6-F1
#
_cell.length_a   1.000
_cell.length_b   1.000
_cell.length_c   1.000
_cell.angle_alpha   90.00
_cell.angle_beta   90.00
_cell.angle_gamma   90.00
#
_symmetry.space_group_name_H-M   'P 1'
#
loop_
_entity.id
_entity.type
_entity.pdbx_description
1 polymer ?
#
loop_
_entity_poly.entity_id
_entity_poly.type
_entity_poly.pdbx_seq_one_letter_code
_entity_poly.pdbx_strand_id
1 'polypeptide(L)'
;MGIGCGARCLKFCLFIFNLVFLVCGLVCVGIGIWLMLDKYAVDNLAAATSKVQGYEKNAGLRDLASKPQAVRQIGTLLTVGGVIVIFVAFLGCCGAAKEWRPLLCCYGACLMIILATEIAAAIYAAMHSHAFERDFKEILQASLKMYNGTEAQKNKEDNTVLVKAAWDKIMMEKECCGVESKIGEFNESGWYMLTKKKNQFPPACCPPDHNGHLMPECPTVSRYGEDGWVAEDGSLVADRQQDCDQSAVYSNAAGKTTFVFRRKFHTCDWKDYAIEDGSTQFLVAAGFSREMNINAKSAMKMIVPDRLFRSERKTARRQSRDVQILRVRSNAVVPANETTYWCAVVKLPTSVQATKHHIVKIEAAIEKGNEHLVHHMEVYHCAKPPHANRIPIFNGWCNAPDKPKEVNGCSRVIGAWAMGAPPIEYPPEAGTAIGGSDFFPYFMVEVHYNNPAKRAGVKDNSGLNFHYTSKLRQYDAGIMELGLIYSDVMAIPPRLHRFPLTGYCVADCTAKFPPEGINIFATQLHSHLTGRKMWTTHYRDGIRIGQINRDHHYSTHWQEIRSLVKQYTVLPGDVLATTCLYDSRQRKNVTLGGYEIVDEMCVNYVHYYPKSDVEVCKSAINNATLSDYFRQIGQGDREMLTAEKYHSIEWDKKKIADLAELYATAPLNMACLQHNGQLFPGHPTNWIDVPLPKIRYAPFDHARANFECPALND
;
A
#
# COMPACT_ATOMS: atom_id res chain seq x y z
N MET A 1 -8.39 -65.68 22.29
CA MET A 1 -9.18 -64.86 21.35
C MET A 1 -8.40 -64.79 20.04
N GLY A 2 -8.98 -65.27 18.93
CA GLY A 2 -8.30 -65.28 17.63
C GLY A 2 -8.07 -63.86 17.11
N ILE A 3 -6.85 -63.57 16.68
CA ILE A 3 -6.48 -62.28 16.07
C ILE A 3 -7.30 -62.11 14.78
N GLY A 4 -8.11 -61.04 14.70
CA GLY A 4 -8.96 -60.74 13.54
C GLY A 4 -8.16 -60.56 12.24
N CYS A 5 -8.80 -60.79 11.10
CA CYS A 5 -8.20 -60.74 9.75
C CYS A 5 -7.39 -59.45 9.49
N GLY A 6 -7.89 -58.29 9.93
CA GLY A 6 -7.21 -57.00 9.78
C GLY A 6 -5.86 -56.90 10.51
N ALA A 7 -5.75 -57.49 11.70
CA ALA A 7 -4.50 -57.47 12.48
C ALA A 7 -3.43 -58.40 11.88
N ARG A 8 -3.83 -59.49 11.19
CA ARG A 8 -2.91 -60.33 10.41
C ARG A 8 -2.37 -59.61 9.17
N CYS A 9 -3.23 -58.87 8.48
CA CYS A 9 -2.83 -58.05 7.33
C CYS A 9 -1.84 -56.95 7.75
N LEU A 10 -2.16 -56.20 8.81
CA LEU A 10 -1.30 -55.14 9.33
C LEU A 10 0.10 -55.66 9.73
N LYS A 11 0.14 -56.84 10.38
CA LYS A 11 1.39 -57.51 10.77
C LYS A 11 2.26 -57.83 9.54
N PHE A 12 1.65 -58.38 8.49
CA PHE A 12 2.36 -58.75 7.27
C PHE A 12 2.88 -57.51 6.52
N CYS A 13 2.06 -56.46 6.42
CA CYS A 13 2.49 -55.18 5.83
C CYS A 13 3.65 -54.55 6.61
N LEU A 14 3.58 -54.52 7.95
CA LEU A 14 4.64 -53.97 8.79
C LEU A 14 5.95 -54.75 8.64
N PHE A 15 5.87 -56.08 8.52
CA PHE A 15 7.04 -56.92 8.29
C PHE A 15 7.68 -56.66 6.91
N ILE A 16 6.88 -56.64 5.83
CA ILE A 16 7.39 -56.36 4.48
C ILE A 16 8.02 -54.98 4.41
N PHE A 17 7.35 -53.96 4.96
CA PHE A 17 7.85 -52.60 4.97
C PHE A 17 9.23 -52.53 5.62
N ASN A 18 9.38 -53.09 6.83
CA ASN A 18 10.67 -53.12 7.52
C ASN A 18 11.73 -53.97 6.77
N LEU A 19 11.33 -55.00 6.03
CA LEU A 19 12.25 -55.78 5.19
C LEU A 19 12.81 -54.94 4.03
N VAL A 20 11.99 -54.10 3.40
CA VAL A 20 12.46 -53.17 2.35
C VAL A 20 13.47 -52.19 2.93
N PHE A 21 13.18 -51.58 4.08
CA PHE A 21 14.11 -50.65 4.75
C PHE A 21 15.43 -51.33 5.16
N LEU A 22 15.37 -52.60 5.59
CA LEU A 22 16.57 -53.38 5.88
C LEU A 22 17.46 -53.53 4.64
N VAL A 23 16.87 -53.85 3.48
CA VAL A 23 17.60 -53.96 2.21
C VAL A 23 18.17 -52.60 1.78
N CYS A 24 17.38 -51.53 1.86
CA CYS A 24 17.85 -50.18 1.56
C CYS A 24 19.03 -49.77 2.47
N GLY A 25 18.95 -50.07 3.77
CA GLY A 25 20.05 -49.81 4.71
C GLY A 25 21.33 -50.56 4.35
N LEU A 26 21.23 -51.84 3.93
CA LEU A 26 22.38 -52.63 3.45
C LEU A 26 23.00 -52.02 2.19
N VAL A 27 22.18 -51.55 1.25
CA VAL A 27 22.65 -50.85 0.04
C VAL A 27 23.36 -49.54 0.41
N CYS A 28 22.79 -48.74 1.30
CA CYS A 28 23.41 -47.48 1.77
C CYS A 28 24.77 -47.72 2.44
N VAL A 29 24.88 -48.75 3.28
CA VAL A 29 26.16 -49.14 3.89
C VAL A 29 27.14 -49.62 2.83
N GLY A 30 26.71 -50.43 1.85
CA GLY A 30 27.56 -50.89 0.75
C GLY A 30 28.14 -49.74 -0.07
N ILE A 31 27.29 -48.77 -0.44
CA ILE A 31 27.72 -47.56 -1.15
C ILE A 31 28.62 -46.69 -0.27
N GLY A 32 28.27 -46.50 1.00
CA GLY A 32 29.06 -45.69 1.94
C GLY A 32 30.47 -46.25 2.16
N ILE A 33 30.59 -47.58 2.35
CA ILE A 33 31.88 -48.27 2.48
C ILE A 33 32.67 -48.19 1.16
N TRP A 34 32.00 -48.36 0.01
CA TRP A 34 32.65 -48.23 -1.30
C TRP A 34 33.26 -46.84 -1.50
N LEU A 35 32.51 -45.77 -1.16
CA LEU A 35 32.99 -44.39 -1.20
C LEU A 35 34.15 -44.10 -0.21
N MET A 36 34.26 -44.87 0.88
CA MET A 36 35.38 -44.74 1.83
C MET A 36 36.64 -45.50 1.42
N LEU A 37 36.47 -46.70 0.86
CA LEU A 37 37.57 -47.65 0.61
C LEU A 37 38.23 -47.44 -0.75
N ASP A 38 37.53 -46.87 -1.73
CA ASP A 38 38.08 -46.74 -3.07
C ASP A 38 39.11 -45.59 -3.16
N LYS A 39 40.39 -45.94 -3.06
CA LYS A 39 41.52 -45.04 -3.35
C LYS A 39 41.51 -44.54 -4.81
N TYR A 40 40.98 -45.32 -5.76
CA TYR A 40 40.98 -44.99 -7.18
C TYR A 40 40.03 -43.81 -7.51
N ALA A 41 38.91 -43.68 -6.79
CA ALA A 41 37.96 -42.57 -6.95
C ALA A 41 38.56 -41.22 -6.49
N VAL A 42 39.36 -41.23 -5.43
CA VAL A 42 40.03 -40.03 -4.89
C VAL A 42 41.24 -39.66 -5.76
N ASP A 43 42.03 -40.64 -6.19
CA ASP A 43 43.24 -40.41 -7.00
C ASP A 43 42.90 -39.94 -8.43
N ASN A 44 41.80 -40.43 -9.02
CA ASN A 44 41.32 -39.96 -10.32
C ASN A 44 40.76 -38.54 -10.28
N LEU A 45 40.15 -38.13 -9.15
CA LEU A 45 39.69 -36.74 -8.96
C LEU A 45 40.87 -35.78 -8.79
N ALA A 46 41.92 -36.21 -8.06
CA ALA A 46 43.17 -35.45 -7.95
C ALA A 46 43.91 -35.33 -9.30
N ALA A 47 43.97 -36.40 -10.09
CA ALA A 47 44.58 -36.42 -11.42
C ALA A 47 43.77 -35.64 -12.47
N ALA A 48 42.44 -35.56 -12.34
CA ALA A 48 41.59 -34.72 -13.17
C ALA A 48 41.80 -33.22 -12.87
N THR A 49 42.09 -32.87 -11.62
CA THR A 49 42.32 -31.48 -11.19
C THR A 49 43.68 -30.96 -11.67
N SER A 50 44.70 -31.82 -11.79
CA SER A 50 46.04 -31.39 -12.23
C SER A 50 46.17 -31.09 -13.74
N LYS A 51 45.16 -31.42 -14.55
CA LYS A 51 45.11 -31.09 -15.99
C LYS A 51 44.42 -29.75 -16.31
N VAL A 52 43.93 -29.03 -15.29
CA VAL A 52 43.34 -27.71 -15.46
C VAL A 52 44.45 -26.65 -15.49
N GLN A 53 44.75 -26.15 -16.68
CA GLN A 53 45.72 -25.08 -16.89
C GLN A 53 45.16 -23.76 -16.32
N GLY A 54 45.74 -23.31 -15.20
CA GLY A 54 45.27 -22.13 -14.43
C GLY A 54 45.29 -22.29 -12.91
N TYR A 55 45.86 -23.37 -12.38
CA TYR A 55 45.81 -23.77 -10.97
C TYR A 55 46.50 -22.80 -9.97
N GLU A 56 47.36 -21.88 -10.42
CA GLU A 56 48.16 -21.05 -9.50
C GLU A 56 47.45 -19.81 -8.90
N LYS A 57 46.27 -19.40 -9.39
CA LYS A 57 45.67 -18.10 -9.00
C LYS A 57 44.41 -18.13 -8.13
N ASN A 58 43.84 -19.29 -7.82
CA ASN A 58 42.56 -19.37 -7.10
C ASN A 58 42.71 -20.07 -5.74
N ALA A 59 42.74 -19.27 -4.66
CA ALA A 59 42.87 -19.74 -3.28
C ALA A 59 41.73 -20.69 -2.85
N GLY A 60 40.50 -20.48 -3.36
CA GLY A 60 39.35 -21.34 -3.03
C GLY A 60 39.38 -22.71 -3.71
N LEU A 61 39.92 -22.81 -4.93
CA LEU A 61 40.00 -24.09 -5.66
C LEU A 61 41.13 -24.98 -5.13
N ARG A 62 42.17 -24.36 -4.56
CA ARG A 62 43.25 -25.06 -3.86
C ARG A 62 42.79 -25.68 -2.53
N ASP A 63 41.79 -25.09 -1.88
CA ASP A 63 41.21 -25.63 -0.63
C ASP A 63 40.15 -26.72 -0.89
N LEU A 64 39.45 -26.67 -2.03
CA LEU A 64 38.45 -27.68 -2.40
C LEU A 64 39.08 -28.93 -3.06
N ALA A 65 40.09 -28.76 -3.92
CA ALA A 65 40.78 -29.87 -4.58
C ALA A 65 41.72 -30.66 -3.65
N SER A 66 42.09 -30.11 -2.49
CA SER A 66 42.98 -30.76 -1.53
C SER A 66 42.27 -31.50 -0.39
N LYS A 67 40.92 -31.56 -0.40
CA LYS A 67 40.15 -32.26 0.64
C LYS A 67 39.46 -33.51 0.10
N PRO A 68 40.14 -34.69 0.10
CA PRO A 68 39.49 -36.01 0.05
C PRO A 68 38.56 -36.28 1.26
N GLN A 69 38.29 -35.26 2.08
CA GLN A 69 37.45 -35.29 3.27
C GLN A 69 35.96 -35.19 2.93
N ALA A 70 35.53 -34.43 1.92
CA ALA A 70 34.10 -34.25 1.63
C ALA A 70 33.43 -35.53 1.09
N VAL A 71 34.08 -36.22 0.15
CA VAL A 71 33.60 -37.51 -0.38
C VAL A 71 33.60 -38.58 0.71
N ARG A 72 34.65 -38.60 1.56
CA ARG A 72 34.69 -39.47 2.73
C ARG A 72 33.64 -39.12 3.77
N GLN A 73 33.31 -37.84 3.97
CA GLN A 73 32.25 -37.38 4.87
C GLN A 73 30.87 -37.83 4.39
N ILE A 74 30.57 -37.72 3.09
CA ILE A 74 29.33 -38.24 2.50
C ILE A 74 29.27 -39.78 2.66
N GLY A 75 30.38 -40.48 2.42
CA GLY A 75 30.51 -41.91 2.69
C GLY A 75 30.26 -42.26 4.17
N THR A 76 30.75 -41.45 5.11
CA THR A 76 30.53 -41.61 6.56
C THR A 76 29.07 -41.43 6.93
N LEU A 77 28.41 -40.39 6.40
CA LEU A 77 27.00 -40.13 6.67
C LEU A 77 26.11 -41.26 6.13
N LEU A 78 26.36 -41.73 4.90
CA LEU A 78 25.64 -42.86 4.31
C LEU A 78 25.84 -44.17 5.08
N THR A 79 27.06 -44.41 5.57
CA THR A 79 27.38 -45.60 6.36
C THR A 79 26.70 -45.56 7.73
N VAL A 80 26.83 -44.46 8.47
CA VAL A 80 26.22 -44.29 9.80
C VAL A 80 24.69 -44.32 9.70
N GLY A 81 24.11 -43.57 8.76
CA GLY A 81 22.66 -43.58 8.51
C GLY A 81 22.15 -44.96 8.11
N GLY A 82 22.86 -45.66 7.21
CA GLY A 82 22.52 -47.02 6.80
C GLY A 82 22.52 -48.02 7.96
N VAL A 83 23.50 -47.94 8.88
CA VAL A 83 23.55 -48.78 10.09
C VAL A 83 22.37 -48.51 11.03
N ILE A 84 22.00 -47.23 11.22
CA ILE A 84 20.83 -46.85 12.03
C ILE A 84 19.54 -47.41 11.41
N VAL A 85 19.37 -47.28 10.10
CA VAL A 85 18.20 -47.82 9.38
C VAL A 85 18.13 -49.35 9.52
N ILE A 86 19.25 -50.06 9.36
CA ILE A 86 19.32 -51.51 9.55
C ILE A 86 18.88 -51.89 10.98
N PHE A 87 19.39 -51.18 11.99
CA PHE A 87 19.05 -51.46 13.39
C PHE A 87 17.56 -51.25 13.68
N VAL A 88 16.99 -50.11 13.27
CA VAL A 88 15.56 -49.81 13.49
C VAL A 88 14.68 -50.78 12.70
N ALA A 89 15.02 -51.08 11.45
CA ALA A 89 14.31 -52.05 10.62
C ALA A 89 14.36 -53.48 11.20
N PHE A 90 15.50 -53.87 11.78
CA PHE A 90 15.65 -55.16 12.47
C PHE A 90 14.75 -55.27 13.71
N LEU A 91 14.67 -54.21 14.52
CA LEU A 91 13.76 -54.15 15.67
C LEU A 91 12.29 -54.24 15.21
N GLY A 92 11.92 -53.54 14.14
CA GLY A 92 10.58 -53.60 13.55
C GLY A 92 10.23 -54.98 12.98
N CYS A 93 11.16 -55.60 12.26
CA CYS A 93 11.01 -56.93 11.68
C CYS A 93 10.89 -58.03 12.75
N CYS A 94 11.80 -58.04 13.74
CA CYS A 94 11.79 -59.01 14.84
C CYS A 94 10.60 -58.79 15.80
N GLY A 95 10.24 -57.53 16.07
CA GLY A 95 9.10 -57.17 16.89
C GLY A 95 7.78 -57.62 16.26
N ALA A 96 7.63 -57.42 14.94
CA ALA A 96 6.49 -57.90 14.19
C ALA A 96 6.45 -59.44 14.10
N ALA A 97 7.58 -60.11 13.86
CA ALA A 97 7.62 -61.56 13.70
C ALA A 97 7.36 -62.33 15.02
N LYS A 98 8.03 -61.94 16.12
CA LYS A 98 7.98 -62.64 17.42
C LYS A 98 6.89 -62.14 18.37
N GLU A 99 6.11 -61.12 17.99
CA GLU A 99 5.06 -60.48 18.81
C GLU A 99 5.57 -60.01 20.19
N TRP A 100 6.86 -59.67 20.27
CA TRP A 100 7.49 -59.28 21.53
C TRP A 100 7.21 -57.81 21.82
N ARG A 101 6.25 -57.56 22.72
CA ARG A 101 5.75 -56.21 23.05
C ARG A 101 6.84 -55.18 23.39
N PRO A 102 7.84 -55.48 24.24
CA PRO A 102 8.92 -54.53 24.55
C PRO A 102 9.72 -54.13 23.31
N LEU A 103 9.94 -55.06 22.39
CA LEU A 103 10.70 -54.80 21.16
C LEU A 103 9.93 -53.89 20.19
N LEU A 104 8.61 -54.06 20.11
CA LEU A 104 7.73 -53.19 19.33
C LEU A 104 7.63 -51.78 19.94
N CYS A 105 7.65 -51.67 21.28
CA CYS A 105 7.73 -50.38 21.97
C CYS A 105 9.06 -49.67 21.69
N CYS A 106 10.19 -50.37 21.69
CA CYS A 106 11.49 -49.79 21.33
C CYS A 106 11.50 -49.27 19.88
N TYR A 107 10.96 -50.04 18.93
CA TYR A 107 10.81 -49.58 17.54
C TYR A 107 9.98 -48.28 17.44
N GLY A 108 8.84 -48.21 18.14
CA GLY A 108 8.01 -47.01 18.18
C GLY A 108 8.74 -45.80 18.79
N ALA A 109 9.51 -46.00 19.86
CA ALA A 109 10.32 -44.95 20.46
C ALA A 109 11.40 -44.42 19.50
N CYS A 110 12.09 -45.31 18.76
CA CYS A 110 13.07 -44.91 17.75
C CYS A 110 12.45 -44.05 16.65
N LEU A 111 11.26 -44.41 16.14
CA LEU A 111 10.56 -43.62 15.12
C LEU A 111 10.16 -42.22 15.62
N MET A 112 9.72 -42.12 16.88
CA MET A 112 9.38 -40.82 17.48
C MET A 112 10.60 -39.90 17.60
N ILE A 113 11.78 -40.45 17.92
CA ILE A 113 13.03 -39.69 18.01
C ILE A 113 13.48 -39.22 16.62
N ILE A 114 13.37 -40.08 15.60
CA ILE A 114 13.69 -39.72 14.21
C ILE A 114 12.79 -38.58 13.74
N LEU A 115 11.48 -38.70 13.97
CA LEU A 115 10.50 -37.67 13.61
C LEU A 115 10.79 -36.32 14.30
N ALA A 116 11.11 -36.34 15.60
CA ALA A 116 11.47 -35.12 16.33
C ALA A 116 12.74 -34.45 15.77
N THR A 117 13.71 -35.26 15.35
CA THR A 117 14.97 -34.77 14.76
C THR A 117 14.73 -34.16 13.38
N GLU A 118 13.89 -34.78 12.54
CA GLU A 118 13.52 -34.24 11.22
C GLU A 118 12.78 -32.91 11.33
N ILE A 119 11.85 -32.78 12.27
CA ILE A 119 11.14 -31.51 12.53
C ILE A 119 12.13 -30.44 12.99
N ALA A 120 13.04 -30.76 13.90
CA ALA A 120 14.06 -29.81 14.37
C ALA A 120 14.99 -29.35 13.23
N ALA A 121 15.41 -30.26 12.36
CA ALA A 121 16.22 -29.93 11.19
C ALA A 121 15.47 -29.04 10.19
N ALA A 122 14.18 -29.32 9.94
CA ALA A 122 13.33 -28.50 9.08
C ALA A 122 13.15 -27.07 9.62
N ILE A 123 12.92 -26.93 10.93
CA ILE A 123 12.84 -25.61 11.59
C ILE A 123 14.17 -24.88 11.48
N TYR A 124 15.28 -25.57 11.73
CA TYR A 124 16.62 -24.99 11.62
C TYR A 124 16.91 -24.48 10.20
N ALA A 125 16.59 -25.29 9.18
CA ALA A 125 16.73 -24.92 7.78
C ALA A 125 15.82 -23.73 7.38
N ALA A 126 14.59 -23.67 7.92
CA ALA A 126 13.68 -22.56 7.68
C ALA A 126 14.17 -21.26 8.34
N MET A 127 14.74 -21.33 9.54
CA MET A 127 15.30 -20.16 10.24
C MET A 127 16.58 -19.63 9.59
N HIS A 128 17.40 -20.50 9.00
CA HIS A 128 18.65 -20.13 8.33
C HIS A 128 18.55 -20.20 6.80
N SER A 129 17.37 -19.90 6.25
CA SER A 129 17.08 -19.98 4.82
C SER A 129 18.14 -19.29 3.95
N HIS A 130 18.64 -18.12 4.36
CA HIS A 130 19.69 -17.38 3.64
C HIS A 130 21.03 -18.12 3.56
N ALA A 131 21.43 -18.80 4.64
CA ALA A 131 22.69 -19.55 4.65
C ALA A 131 22.57 -20.81 3.78
N PHE A 132 21.45 -21.53 3.92
CA PHE A 132 21.16 -22.69 3.08
C PHE A 132 21.04 -22.33 1.59
N GLU A 133 20.39 -21.21 1.26
CA GLU A 133 20.24 -20.74 -0.11
C GLU A 133 21.61 -20.42 -0.74
N ARG A 134 22.51 -19.78 -0.01
CA ARG A 134 23.88 -19.51 -0.48
C ARG A 134 24.65 -20.81 -0.75
N ASP A 135 24.65 -21.73 0.21
CA ASP A 135 25.39 -22.98 0.08
C ASP A 135 24.82 -23.84 -1.07
N PHE A 136 23.50 -23.85 -1.22
CA PHE A 136 22.82 -24.51 -2.34
C PHE A 136 23.16 -23.86 -3.69
N LYS A 137 23.18 -22.53 -3.75
CA LYS A 137 23.60 -21.77 -4.95
C LYS A 137 25.03 -22.09 -5.35
N GLU A 138 25.96 -22.15 -4.40
CA GLU A 138 27.37 -22.52 -4.69
C GLU A 138 27.48 -23.92 -5.30
N ILE A 139 26.73 -24.89 -4.78
CA ILE A 139 26.66 -26.26 -5.32
C ILE A 139 26.11 -26.24 -6.75
N LEU A 140 25.00 -25.52 -6.98
CA LEU A 140 24.40 -25.43 -8.30
C LEU A 140 25.33 -24.73 -9.30
N GLN A 141 26.01 -23.65 -8.90
CA GLN A 141 26.98 -22.95 -9.75
C GLN A 141 28.16 -23.87 -10.12
N ALA A 142 28.67 -24.66 -9.16
CA ALA A 142 29.69 -25.66 -9.44
C ALA A 142 29.20 -26.73 -10.43
N SER A 143 27.93 -27.15 -10.31
CA SER A 143 27.32 -28.10 -11.25
C SER A 143 27.13 -27.51 -12.66
N LEU A 144 26.82 -26.22 -12.75
CA LEU A 144 26.60 -25.50 -14.00
C LEU A 144 27.88 -25.42 -14.84
N LYS A 145 29.05 -25.33 -14.20
CA LYS A 145 30.36 -25.38 -14.91
C LYS A 145 30.59 -26.69 -15.65
N MET A 146 29.96 -27.78 -15.21
CA MET A 146 30.03 -29.09 -15.87
C MET A 146 29.04 -29.23 -17.04
N TYR A 147 28.20 -28.23 -17.30
CA TYR A 147 27.22 -28.24 -18.40
C TYR A 147 27.92 -28.11 -19.76
N ASN A 148 27.73 -29.09 -20.65
CA ASN A 148 28.38 -29.14 -21.97
C ASN A 148 27.43 -28.88 -23.16
N GLY A 149 26.12 -28.76 -22.91
CA GLY A 149 25.09 -28.44 -23.91
C GLY A 149 24.95 -29.39 -25.12
N THR A 150 25.72 -30.47 -25.23
CA THR A 150 25.66 -31.42 -26.37
C THR A 150 25.90 -32.87 -25.93
N GLU A 151 25.26 -33.82 -26.63
CA GLU A 151 25.52 -35.26 -26.47
C GLU A 151 26.84 -35.71 -27.16
N ALA A 152 27.54 -34.79 -27.82
CA ALA A 152 28.56 -35.10 -28.80
C ALA A 152 29.99 -34.89 -28.28
N GLN A 153 30.40 -35.70 -27.30
CA GLN A 153 31.81 -36.09 -27.18
C GLN A 153 31.90 -37.57 -26.82
N LYS A 154 32.05 -38.40 -27.86
CA LYS A 154 32.08 -39.88 -27.82
C LYS A 154 33.15 -40.53 -26.93
N ASN A 155 33.90 -39.78 -26.12
CA ASN A 155 35.04 -40.28 -25.34
C ASN A 155 35.19 -39.63 -23.93
N LYS A 156 34.12 -39.16 -23.28
CA LYS A 156 34.19 -38.70 -21.87
C LYS A 156 32.95 -39.06 -21.05
N GLU A 157 33.23 -39.46 -19.80
CA GLU A 157 32.37 -39.97 -18.71
C GLU A 157 30.85 -39.68 -18.76
N ASP A 158 30.07 -40.74 -18.50
CA ASP A 158 28.59 -40.79 -18.37
C ASP A 158 27.99 -39.68 -17.50
N ASN A 159 28.75 -39.14 -16.53
CA ASN A 159 28.27 -38.13 -15.58
C ASN A 159 27.87 -36.80 -16.26
N THR A 160 28.46 -36.45 -17.41
CA THR A 160 28.18 -35.17 -18.11
C THR A 160 26.81 -35.15 -18.80
N VAL A 161 26.32 -36.32 -19.24
CA VAL A 161 25.00 -36.47 -19.88
C VAL A 161 23.89 -36.24 -18.86
N LEU A 162 24.07 -36.76 -17.63
CA LEU A 162 23.12 -36.61 -16.54
C LEU A 162 22.97 -35.15 -16.09
N VAL A 163 24.10 -34.43 -15.96
CA VAL A 163 24.12 -33.01 -15.58
C VAL A 163 23.40 -32.15 -16.62
N LYS A 164 23.62 -32.41 -17.91
CA LYS A 164 22.91 -31.72 -19.01
C LYS A 164 21.41 -31.94 -18.90
N ALA A 165 20.96 -33.19 -18.80
CA ALA A 165 19.52 -33.51 -18.77
C ALA A 165 18.81 -32.89 -17.56
N ALA A 166 19.46 -32.88 -16.39
CA ALA A 166 18.93 -32.24 -15.19
C ALA A 166 18.78 -30.72 -15.38
N TRP A 167 19.82 -30.06 -15.89
CA TRP A 167 19.81 -28.62 -16.14
C TRP A 167 18.82 -28.21 -17.22
N ASP A 168 18.75 -28.93 -18.33
CA ASP A 168 17.79 -28.65 -19.41
C ASP A 168 16.36 -28.75 -18.86
N LYS A 169 16.05 -29.78 -18.06
CA LYS A 169 14.73 -29.92 -17.44
C LYS A 169 14.42 -28.77 -16.49
N ILE A 170 15.37 -28.38 -15.64
CA ILE A 170 15.19 -27.26 -14.69
C ILE A 170 14.92 -25.96 -15.45
N MET A 171 15.75 -25.64 -16.45
CA MET A 171 15.64 -24.41 -17.23
C MET A 171 14.33 -24.33 -18.00
N MET A 172 13.87 -25.44 -18.60
CA MET A 172 12.61 -25.49 -19.32
C MET A 172 11.38 -25.46 -18.39
N GLU A 173 11.41 -26.19 -17.27
CA GLU A 173 10.26 -26.29 -16.35
C GLU A 173 10.09 -25.05 -15.46
N LYS A 174 11.19 -24.33 -15.18
CA LYS A 174 11.21 -23.13 -14.33
C LYS A 174 11.42 -21.83 -15.09
N GLU A 175 11.48 -21.89 -16.42
CA GLU A 175 11.65 -20.71 -17.29
C GLU A 175 12.84 -19.82 -16.88
N CYS A 176 13.97 -20.43 -16.50
CA CYS A 176 15.18 -19.74 -16.03
C CYS A 176 16.43 -20.13 -16.83
N CYS A 177 17.50 -19.34 -16.75
CA CYS A 177 18.76 -19.56 -17.48
C CYS A 177 19.96 -19.63 -16.53
N GLY A 178 20.20 -20.79 -15.91
CA GLY A 178 21.29 -20.96 -14.93
C GLY A 178 20.79 -20.78 -13.50
N VAL A 179 21.67 -20.33 -12.60
CA VAL A 179 21.36 -20.22 -11.16
C VAL A 179 20.73 -18.88 -10.83
N GLU A 180 21.27 -17.77 -11.34
CA GLU A 180 20.74 -16.42 -11.11
C GLU A 180 20.25 -15.73 -12.39
N SER A 181 20.26 -16.44 -13.53
CA SER A 181 19.90 -15.91 -14.84
C SER A 181 20.74 -14.70 -15.26
N LYS A 182 22.00 -14.61 -14.80
CA LYS A 182 22.91 -13.53 -15.15
C LYS A 182 23.74 -13.83 -16.40
N ILE A 183 24.01 -12.76 -17.15
CA ILE A 183 24.97 -12.78 -18.25
C ILE A 183 26.34 -13.21 -17.71
N GLY A 184 26.91 -14.24 -18.33
CA GLY A 184 28.25 -14.73 -18.03
C GLY A 184 28.33 -15.93 -17.08
N GLU A 185 27.21 -16.41 -16.52
CA GLU A 185 27.19 -17.63 -15.67
C GLU A 185 27.68 -18.88 -16.42
N PHE A 186 27.41 -18.95 -17.73
CA PHE A 186 27.85 -20.04 -18.57
C PHE A 186 29.29 -19.88 -19.09
N ASN A 187 30.00 -18.77 -18.79
CA ASN A 187 31.32 -18.50 -19.38
C ASN A 187 32.37 -19.58 -19.10
N GLU A 188 32.23 -20.26 -17.96
CA GLU A 188 33.11 -21.35 -17.54
C GLU A 188 32.56 -22.74 -17.93
N SER A 189 31.37 -22.80 -18.53
CA SER A 189 30.74 -24.05 -18.96
C SER A 189 31.33 -24.58 -20.27
N GLY A 190 31.22 -25.89 -20.49
CA GLY A 190 31.59 -26.52 -21.76
C GLY A 190 30.77 -25.98 -22.94
N TRP A 191 29.52 -25.58 -22.70
CA TRP A 191 28.63 -24.99 -23.71
C TRP A 191 29.19 -23.69 -24.31
N TYR A 192 29.64 -22.77 -23.46
CA TYR A 192 30.15 -21.46 -23.93
C TYR A 192 31.44 -21.61 -24.74
N MET A 193 32.26 -22.60 -24.38
CA MET A 193 33.45 -22.94 -25.15
C MET A 193 33.10 -23.58 -26.51
N LEU A 194 32.07 -24.45 -26.55
CA LEU A 194 31.55 -25.07 -27.77
C LEU A 194 31.02 -24.05 -28.79
N THR A 195 30.37 -22.99 -28.32
CA THR A 195 29.80 -21.94 -29.20
C THR A 195 30.81 -20.87 -29.61
N LYS A 196 32.13 -21.11 -29.40
CA LYS A 196 33.20 -20.13 -29.64
C LYS A 196 32.95 -18.79 -28.93
N LYS A 197 32.37 -18.83 -27.71
CA LYS A 197 32.07 -17.65 -26.89
C LYS A 197 31.08 -16.65 -27.52
N LYS A 198 30.32 -17.09 -28.53
CA LYS A 198 29.35 -16.22 -29.22
C LYS A 198 27.97 -16.22 -28.58
N ASN A 199 27.57 -17.32 -27.96
CA ASN A 199 26.22 -17.49 -27.40
C ASN A 199 26.33 -17.62 -25.89
N GLN A 200 25.70 -16.69 -25.15
CA GLN A 200 25.80 -16.64 -23.70
C GLN A 200 24.91 -17.68 -22.99
N PHE A 201 23.87 -18.18 -23.66
CA PHE A 201 22.88 -19.09 -23.08
C PHE A 201 22.64 -20.31 -23.98
N PRO A 202 22.28 -21.47 -23.40
CA PRO A 202 21.94 -22.68 -24.14
C PRO A 202 20.50 -22.65 -24.71
N PRO A 203 20.22 -23.47 -25.76
CA PRO A 203 18.91 -23.50 -26.41
C PRO A 203 17.76 -23.92 -25.49
N ALA A 204 18.08 -24.72 -24.45
CA ALA A 204 17.10 -25.17 -23.46
C ALA A 204 16.46 -24.01 -22.68
N CYS A 205 17.15 -22.89 -22.55
CA CYS A 205 16.63 -21.71 -21.87
C CYS A 205 16.45 -20.49 -22.81
N CYS A 206 17.18 -20.47 -23.94
CA CYS A 206 17.03 -19.47 -24.99
C CYS A 206 16.71 -20.11 -26.34
N PRO A 207 15.42 -20.26 -26.71
CA PRO A 207 15.05 -20.93 -27.95
C PRO A 207 15.58 -20.18 -29.19
N PRO A 208 15.87 -20.90 -30.29
CA PRO A 208 16.31 -20.28 -31.54
C PRO A 208 15.25 -19.33 -32.14
N ASP A 209 15.69 -18.39 -32.98
CA ASP A 209 14.77 -17.52 -33.72
C ASP A 209 13.88 -18.30 -34.71
N HIS A 210 12.92 -17.62 -35.35
CA HIS A 210 12.03 -18.22 -36.36
C HIS A 210 12.79 -18.85 -37.56
N ASN A 211 14.07 -18.50 -37.75
CA ASN A 211 14.94 -19.01 -38.79
C ASN A 211 15.87 -20.14 -38.29
N GLY A 212 15.74 -20.57 -37.03
CA GLY A 212 16.52 -21.63 -36.41
C GLY A 212 17.92 -21.21 -35.95
N HIS A 213 18.24 -19.91 -35.93
CA HIS A 213 19.52 -19.41 -35.45
C HIS A 213 19.53 -19.20 -33.94
N LEU A 214 20.63 -19.61 -33.30
CA LEU A 214 20.89 -19.31 -31.90
C LEU A 214 21.15 -17.80 -31.75
N MET A 215 20.41 -17.16 -30.84
CA MET A 215 20.54 -15.73 -30.61
C MET A 215 21.74 -15.42 -29.70
N PRO A 216 22.56 -14.41 -30.00
CA PRO A 216 23.70 -14.02 -29.16
C PRO A 216 23.27 -13.39 -27.83
N GLU A 217 22.10 -12.74 -27.81
CA GLU A 217 21.47 -12.12 -26.64
C GLU A 217 20.02 -12.62 -26.54
N CYS A 218 19.62 -13.09 -25.36
CA CYS A 218 18.29 -13.67 -25.16
C CYS A 218 17.26 -12.59 -24.79
N PRO A 219 16.25 -12.29 -25.63
CA PRO A 219 15.28 -11.23 -25.36
C PRO A 219 14.42 -11.48 -24.11
N THR A 220 14.22 -12.75 -23.75
CA THR A 220 13.45 -13.20 -22.59
C THR A 220 14.21 -13.08 -21.26
N VAL A 221 15.51 -12.79 -21.26
CA VAL A 221 16.36 -12.82 -20.04
C VAL A 221 17.13 -11.51 -19.80
N SER A 222 16.97 -10.52 -20.67
CA SER A 222 17.46 -9.17 -20.38
C SER A 222 16.59 -8.54 -19.29
N ARG A 223 17.03 -8.61 -18.02
CA ARG A 223 16.59 -7.66 -16.99
C ARG A 223 17.02 -6.27 -17.45
N TYR A 224 16.09 -5.51 -18.03
CA TYR A 224 16.35 -4.14 -18.50
C TYR A 224 16.37 -3.12 -17.35
N GLY A 225 16.06 -3.53 -16.11
CA GLY A 225 16.08 -2.69 -14.92
C GLY A 225 16.83 -3.34 -13.76
N GLU A 226 17.67 -2.56 -13.10
CA GLU A 226 18.11 -2.83 -11.73
C GLU A 226 17.14 -2.13 -10.78
N ASP A 227 16.73 -2.85 -9.73
CA ASP A 227 15.96 -2.24 -8.65
C ASP A 227 16.88 -1.34 -7.83
N GLY A 228 16.32 -0.27 -7.29
CA GLY A 228 17.11 0.78 -6.67
C GLY A 228 16.26 1.90 -6.10
N TRP A 229 16.91 2.73 -5.30
CA TRP A 229 16.28 3.87 -4.64
C TRP A 229 17.07 5.14 -4.93
N VAL A 230 16.40 6.28 -4.77
CA VAL A 230 16.99 7.60 -4.95
C VAL A 230 17.36 8.17 -3.58
N ALA A 231 18.64 8.48 -3.36
CA ALA A 231 19.09 9.10 -2.13
C ALA A 231 18.70 10.60 -2.07
N GLU A 232 18.80 11.21 -0.88
CA GLU A 232 18.45 12.63 -0.67
C GLU A 232 19.25 13.60 -1.56
N ASP A 233 20.47 13.23 -1.95
CA ASP A 233 21.33 14.00 -2.86
C ASP A 233 21.00 13.77 -4.36
N GLY A 234 19.98 12.96 -4.65
CA GLY A 234 19.54 12.60 -5.99
C GLY A 234 20.31 11.45 -6.63
N SER A 235 21.26 10.80 -5.93
CA SER A 235 21.98 9.65 -6.48
C SER A 235 21.10 8.41 -6.61
N LEU A 236 21.26 7.69 -7.73
CA LEU A 236 20.63 6.40 -8.00
C LEU A 236 21.49 5.30 -7.36
N VAL A 237 20.91 4.59 -6.39
CA VAL A 237 21.59 3.53 -5.65
C VAL A 237 20.89 2.21 -5.94
N ALA A 238 21.64 1.23 -6.46
CA ALA A 238 21.13 -0.11 -6.67
C ALA A 238 20.71 -0.75 -5.35
N ASP A 239 19.56 -1.42 -5.35
CA ASP A 239 19.07 -2.16 -4.21
C ASP A 239 19.74 -3.53 -4.12
N ARG A 240 20.02 -3.97 -2.90
CA ARG A 240 20.53 -5.33 -2.62
C ARG A 240 19.38 -6.34 -2.57
N GLN A 241 18.17 -5.89 -2.27
CA GLN A 241 16.96 -6.69 -2.29
C GLN A 241 16.19 -6.36 -3.58
N GLN A 242 15.72 -7.40 -4.29
CA GLN A 242 14.93 -7.22 -5.51
C GLN A 242 13.45 -7.28 -5.12
N ASP A 243 12.84 -6.11 -4.95
CA ASP A 243 11.44 -5.96 -4.57
C ASP A 243 10.54 -5.74 -5.80
N CYS A 244 11.12 -5.31 -6.92
CA CYS A 244 10.47 -5.16 -8.24
C CYS A 244 10.83 -6.31 -9.21
N ASP A 245 10.08 -7.40 -9.17
CA ASP A 245 10.29 -8.54 -10.07
C ASP A 245 9.81 -8.23 -11.50
N GLN A 246 10.75 -7.93 -12.40
CA GLN A 246 10.47 -7.67 -13.81
C GLN A 246 10.00 -8.95 -14.50
N SER A 247 8.72 -9.01 -14.84
CA SER A 247 8.09 -10.20 -15.40
C SER A 247 8.09 -10.25 -16.92
N ALA A 248 8.06 -9.11 -17.62
CA ALA A 248 8.10 -9.08 -19.09
C ALA A 248 8.53 -7.73 -19.68
N VAL A 249 9.09 -7.79 -20.89
CA VAL A 249 9.30 -6.62 -21.76
C VAL A 249 8.75 -6.91 -23.14
N TYR A 250 7.89 -6.02 -23.63
CA TYR A 250 7.31 -6.12 -24.96
C TYR A 250 7.69 -4.89 -25.78
N SER A 251 8.28 -5.08 -26.95
CA SER A 251 8.47 -4.01 -27.93
C SER A 251 7.56 -4.25 -29.12
N ASN A 252 6.72 -3.28 -29.47
CA ASN A 252 5.87 -3.39 -30.65
C ASN A 252 6.55 -2.83 -31.90
N ALA A 253 6.01 -3.17 -33.09
CA ALA A 253 6.54 -2.70 -34.37
C ALA A 253 6.52 -1.16 -34.54
N ALA A 254 5.76 -0.45 -33.71
CA ALA A 254 5.71 1.01 -33.67
C ALA A 254 6.79 1.64 -32.75
N GLY A 255 7.71 0.84 -32.21
CA GLY A 255 8.81 1.32 -31.36
C GLY A 255 8.42 1.62 -29.91
N LYS A 256 7.22 1.24 -29.46
CA LYS A 256 6.80 1.35 -28.06
C LYS A 256 7.29 0.13 -27.28
N THR A 257 8.09 0.38 -26.25
CA THR A 257 8.53 -0.64 -25.29
C THR A 257 7.70 -0.56 -24.02
N THR A 258 7.19 -1.70 -23.56
CA THR A 258 6.36 -1.84 -22.37
C THR A 258 7.09 -2.71 -21.37
N PHE A 259 7.28 -2.19 -20.16
CA PHE A 259 7.87 -2.91 -19.04
C PHE A 259 6.76 -3.39 -18.10
N VAL A 260 6.79 -4.66 -17.72
CA VAL A 260 5.87 -5.24 -16.74
C VAL A 260 6.70 -5.77 -15.59
N PHE A 261 6.35 -5.37 -14.37
CA PHE A 261 6.98 -5.83 -13.14
C PHE A 261 5.93 -6.06 -12.06
N ARG A 262 6.30 -6.81 -11.03
CA ARG A 262 5.47 -7.10 -9.87
C ARG A 262 6.23 -6.67 -8.61
N ARG A 263 5.53 -5.98 -7.71
CA ARG A 263 6.04 -5.57 -6.41
C ARG A 263 5.01 -5.93 -5.33
N LYS A 264 5.48 -6.34 -4.15
CA LYS A 264 4.60 -6.53 -2.99
C LYS A 264 4.12 -5.15 -2.51
N PHE A 265 2.91 -5.07 -1.94
CA PHE A 265 2.42 -3.80 -1.40
C PHE A 265 3.26 -3.28 -0.23
N HIS A 266 3.76 -4.21 0.59
CA HIS A 266 4.69 -3.94 1.68
C HIS A 266 5.83 -4.94 1.60
N THR A 267 7.03 -4.47 1.90
CA THR A 267 8.21 -5.29 2.15
C THR A 267 8.65 -5.06 3.59
N CYS A 268 9.65 -5.81 4.05
CA CYS A 268 10.24 -5.56 5.36
C CYS A 268 11.55 -4.77 5.26
N ASP A 269 11.84 -4.23 4.07
CA ASP A 269 12.87 -3.23 3.86
C ASP A 269 12.31 -1.85 4.26
N TRP A 270 13.02 -1.16 5.15
CA TRP A 270 12.63 0.15 5.66
C TRP A 270 12.87 1.28 4.64
N LYS A 271 13.64 1.02 3.57
CA LYS A 271 13.86 1.98 2.47
C LYS A 271 12.73 2.00 1.46
N ASP A 272 11.89 0.98 1.51
CA ASP A 272 10.88 0.73 0.52
C ASP A 272 9.61 1.56 0.78
N TYR A 273 9.02 2.08 -0.29
CA TYR A 273 7.74 2.78 -0.17
C TYR A 273 6.61 1.79 0.11
N ALA A 274 5.95 1.89 1.26
CA ALA A 274 4.73 1.13 1.54
C ALA A 274 3.54 1.63 0.69
N ILE A 275 3.02 0.73 -0.16
CA ILE A 275 1.82 0.96 -0.97
C ILE A 275 0.60 0.62 -0.11
N GLU A 276 -0.10 1.65 0.36
CA GLU A 276 -1.27 1.54 1.25
C GLU A 276 -2.53 2.13 0.63
N ASP A 277 -3.70 1.89 1.24
CA ASP A 277 -4.90 2.64 0.86
C ASP A 277 -4.67 4.14 1.13
N GLY A 278 -5.09 4.96 0.16
CA GLY A 278 -4.74 6.38 0.15
C GLY A 278 -4.16 6.82 -1.18
N SER A 279 -3.47 7.95 -1.16
CA SER A 279 -2.73 8.49 -2.29
C SER A 279 -1.46 7.67 -2.53
N THR A 280 -1.04 7.54 -3.78
CA THR A 280 0.27 7.03 -4.18
C THR A 280 0.91 8.03 -5.13
N GLN A 281 2.18 8.39 -4.88
CA GLN A 281 2.89 9.35 -5.72
C GLN A 281 3.98 8.61 -6.50
N PHE A 282 3.82 8.51 -7.82
CA PHE A 282 4.83 7.96 -8.69
C PHE A 282 5.81 9.04 -9.11
N LEU A 283 7.10 8.79 -8.90
CA LEU A 283 8.18 9.63 -9.41
C LEU A 283 8.65 9.05 -10.75
N VAL A 284 8.45 9.82 -11.82
CA VAL A 284 8.90 9.43 -13.16
C VAL A 284 10.02 10.38 -13.58
N ALA A 285 11.16 9.81 -13.95
CA ALA A 285 12.30 10.57 -14.46
C ALA A 285 12.80 9.99 -15.79
N ALA A 286 13.18 10.87 -16.71
CA ALA A 286 13.78 10.52 -17.99
C ALA A 286 15.14 11.22 -18.10
N GLY A 287 16.22 10.42 -18.09
CA GLY A 287 17.59 10.91 -18.20
C GLY A 287 17.99 11.25 -19.64
N PHE A 288 18.80 12.29 -19.81
CA PHE A 288 19.44 12.66 -21.08
C PHE A 288 20.93 12.30 -21.12
N SER A 289 21.49 11.87 -19.99
CA SER A 289 22.87 11.44 -19.85
C SER A 289 22.93 10.10 -19.11
N ARG A 290 24.11 9.47 -19.10
CA ARG A 290 24.38 8.25 -18.30
C ARG A 290 24.77 8.57 -16.85
N GLU A 291 24.52 9.78 -16.37
CA GLU A 291 24.82 10.15 -14.99
C GLU A 291 23.88 9.44 -14.03
N MET A 292 24.45 8.83 -12.98
CA MET A 292 23.71 8.15 -11.92
C MET A 292 23.17 9.12 -10.85
N ASN A 293 22.99 10.40 -11.19
CA ASN A 293 22.49 11.42 -10.28
C ASN A 293 21.35 12.18 -10.98
N ILE A 294 20.16 12.21 -10.37
CA ILE A 294 18.98 12.91 -10.87
C ILE A 294 19.05 14.38 -10.47
N ASN A 295 19.40 15.24 -11.43
CA ASN A 295 19.41 16.68 -11.27
C ASN A 295 18.85 17.36 -12.54
N ALA A 296 18.68 18.69 -12.48
CA ALA A 296 18.06 19.45 -13.57
C ALA A 296 18.86 19.41 -14.89
N LYS A 297 20.15 19.05 -14.86
CA LYS A 297 20.97 18.89 -16.06
C LYS A 297 20.93 17.47 -16.62
N SER A 298 20.69 16.46 -15.78
CA SER A 298 20.77 15.05 -16.16
C SER A 298 19.41 14.43 -16.50
N ALA A 299 18.30 14.94 -15.96
CA ALA A 299 16.97 14.35 -16.17
C ALA A 299 15.79 15.34 -16.15
N MET A 300 14.76 15.05 -16.94
CA MET A 300 13.41 15.58 -16.73
C MET A 300 12.69 14.72 -15.68
N LYS A 301 11.88 15.35 -14.83
CA LYS A 301 11.19 14.70 -13.70
C LYS A 301 9.73 15.15 -13.59
N MET A 302 8.86 14.23 -13.21
CA MET A 302 7.43 14.45 -13.02
C MET A 302 6.92 13.62 -11.85
N ILE A 303 5.97 14.18 -11.10
CA ILE A 303 5.21 13.45 -10.09
C ILE A 303 3.86 13.10 -10.71
N VAL A 304 3.51 11.82 -10.70
CA VAL A 304 2.23 11.30 -11.16
C VAL A 304 1.47 10.76 -9.95
N PRO A 305 0.48 11.49 -9.44
CA PRO A 305 -0.39 11.00 -8.37
C PRO A 305 -1.34 9.93 -8.92
N ASP A 306 -1.61 8.90 -8.13
CA ASP A 306 -2.62 7.90 -8.43
C ASP A 306 -3.16 7.26 -7.14
N ARG A 307 -4.22 6.48 -7.27
CA ARG A 307 -4.75 5.58 -6.25
C ARG A 307 -4.73 4.16 -6.78
N LEU A 308 -3.87 3.33 -6.18
CA LEU A 308 -3.72 1.93 -6.58
C LEU A 308 -4.86 1.03 -6.08
N PHE A 309 -5.34 1.26 -4.85
CA PHE A 309 -6.45 0.49 -4.29
C PHE A 309 -7.80 1.12 -4.66
N ARG A 310 -8.29 0.79 -5.86
CA ARG A 310 -9.61 1.22 -6.32
C ARG A 310 -10.65 0.15 -6.02
N SER A 311 -11.82 0.57 -5.56
CA SER A 311 -12.99 -0.30 -5.51
C SER A 311 -13.41 -0.58 -6.95
N GLU A 312 -13.02 -1.75 -7.50
CA GLU A 312 -13.58 -2.27 -8.74
C GLU A 312 -15.04 -2.71 -8.51
N ARG A 313 -15.93 -1.77 -8.16
CA ARG A 313 -17.35 -1.98 -8.40
C ARG A 313 -17.49 -2.01 -9.91
N LYS A 314 -17.67 -3.21 -10.48
CA LYS A 314 -17.92 -3.47 -11.91
C LYS A 314 -18.73 -2.33 -12.54
N THR A 315 -18.04 -1.36 -13.12
CA THR A 315 -18.64 -0.21 -13.79
C THR A 315 -19.14 -0.68 -15.15
N ALA A 316 -20.35 -1.24 -15.15
CA ALA A 316 -21.16 -1.44 -16.34
C ALA A 316 -22.63 -1.73 -15.98
N ARG A 317 -23.20 -1.09 -14.96
CA ARG A 317 -24.67 -1.01 -14.94
C ARG A 317 -25.04 0.12 -15.90
N ARG A 318 -25.50 -0.27 -17.10
CA ARG A 318 -25.99 0.64 -18.14
C ARG A 318 -26.88 1.69 -17.49
N GLN A 319 -26.42 2.95 -17.55
CA GLN A 319 -27.11 4.07 -16.92
C GLN A 319 -28.56 4.07 -17.37
N SER A 320 -29.47 4.13 -16.40
CA SER A 320 -30.90 3.96 -16.67
C SER A 320 -31.40 5.09 -17.58
N ARG A 321 -32.34 4.80 -18.48
CA ARG A 321 -32.79 5.73 -19.54
C ARG A 321 -33.42 7.02 -18.99
N ASP A 322 -33.81 7.03 -17.72
CA ASP A 322 -34.42 8.16 -16.99
C ASP A 322 -33.41 9.15 -16.41
N VAL A 323 -32.10 8.89 -16.49
CA VAL A 323 -31.07 9.78 -15.93
C VAL A 323 -30.80 10.95 -16.87
N GLN A 324 -30.88 12.17 -16.32
CA GLN A 324 -30.59 13.44 -16.98
C GLN A 324 -29.31 14.07 -16.42
N ILE A 325 -28.72 15.02 -17.15
CA ILE A 325 -27.46 15.68 -16.76
C ILE A 325 -27.70 17.15 -16.50
N LEU A 326 -27.49 17.57 -15.25
CA LEU A 326 -27.42 18.96 -14.83
C LEU A 326 -25.96 19.42 -14.92
N ARG A 327 -25.71 20.44 -15.74
CA ARG A 327 -24.37 21.02 -15.94
C ARG A 327 -24.20 22.22 -15.04
N VAL A 328 -23.32 22.13 -14.05
CA VAL A 328 -22.91 23.23 -13.18
C VAL A 328 -21.53 23.69 -13.63
N ARG A 329 -21.38 24.96 -14.02
CA ARG A 329 -20.20 25.48 -14.74
C ARG A 329 -19.78 26.86 -14.24
N SER A 330 -18.47 27.14 -14.30
CA SER A 330 -17.90 28.41 -13.86
C SER A 330 -17.95 29.51 -14.91
N ASN A 331 -17.71 29.18 -16.19
CA ASN A 331 -17.51 30.14 -17.28
C ASN A 331 -16.50 31.24 -16.91
N ALA A 332 -15.29 30.83 -16.53
CA ALA A 332 -14.21 31.67 -16.04
C ALA A 332 -13.32 32.23 -17.15
N VAL A 333 -12.72 33.38 -16.88
CA VAL A 333 -11.57 33.91 -17.63
C VAL A 333 -10.36 33.86 -16.71
N VAL A 334 -9.53 32.83 -16.88
CA VAL A 334 -8.41 32.55 -15.98
C VAL A 334 -7.36 33.67 -16.09
N PRO A 335 -6.98 34.32 -14.96
CA PRO A 335 -6.00 35.39 -14.94
C PRO A 335 -4.57 34.85 -15.05
N ALA A 336 -3.63 35.76 -15.30
CA ALA A 336 -2.18 35.47 -15.36
C ALA A 336 -1.53 35.28 -13.98
N ASN A 337 -2.26 34.71 -13.03
CA ASN A 337 -1.76 34.38 -11.70
C ASN A 337 -1.44 32.89 -11.65
N GLU A 338 -0.46 32.53 -10.82
CA GLU A 338 -0.07 31.13 -10.64
C GLU A 338 -1.20 30.31 -10.01
N THR A 339 -1.87 30.87 -9.01
CA THR A 339 -3.00 30.26 -8.32
C THR A 339 -4.21 31.17 -8.40
N THR A 340 -5.36 30.64 -8.81
CA THR A 340 -6.63 31.38 -8.84
C THR A 340 -7.77 30.52 -8.33
N TYR A 341 -8.56 31.06 -7.40
CA TYR A 341 -9.84 30.48 -6.98
C TYR A 341 -10.97 31.30 -7.59
N TRP A 342 -11.77 30.65 -8.44
CA TRP A 342 -12.83 31.28 -9.21
C TRP A 342 -14.20 30.76 -8.78
N CYS A 343 -15.09 31.67 -8.40
CA CYS A 343 -16.42 31.36 -7.90
C CYS A 343 -17.50 31.84 -8.88
N ALA A 344 -18.47 30.97 -9.19
CA ALA A 344 -19.64 31.31 -9.99
C ALA A 344 -20.93 30.78 -9.38
N VAL A 345 -21.95 31.64 -9.30
CA VAL A 345 -23.28 31.29 -8.79
C VAL A 345 -24.17 30.84 -9.96
N VAL A 346 -24.67 29.62 -9.88
CA VAL A 346 -25.53 28.98 -10.88
C VAL A 346 -26.90 28.73 -10.28
N LYS A 347 -27.95 29.21 -10.96
CA LYS A 347 -29.33 28.90 -10.60
C LYS A 347 -29.79 27.61 -11.28
N LEU A 348 -30.47 26.73 -10.56
CA LEU A 348 -31.05 25.50 -11.12
C LEU A 348 -32.09 25.82 -12.21
N PRO A 349 -32.21 25.02 -13.29
CA PRO A 349 -33.28 25.17 -14.27
C PRO A 349 -34.66 24.97 -13.65
N THR A 350 -35.69 25.67 -14.17
CA THR A 350 -37.07 25.57 -13.65
C THR A 350 -37.62 24.14 -13.67
N SER A 351 -37.21 23.31 -14.64
CA SER A 351 -37.58 21.90 -14.73
C SER A 351 -37.09 21.07 -13.54
N VAL A 352 -35.92 21.38 -12.99
CA VAL A 352 -35.34 20.70 -11.81
C VAL A 352 -35.93 21.27 -10.52
N GLN A 353 -36.33 22.54 -10.51
CA GLN A 353 -36.94 23.18 -9.34
C GLN A 353 -38.33 22.62 -9.00
N ALA A 354 -39.11 22.23 -10.03
CA ALA A 354 -40.52 21.87 -9.87
C ALA A 354 -40.75 20.62 -9.00
N THR A 355 -39.85 19.65 -9.05
CA THR A 355 -40.00 18.35 -8.36
C THR A 355 -38.70 17.93 -7.69
N LYS A 356 -38.79 17.07 -6.68
CA LYS A 356 -37.62 16.45 -6.05
C LYS A 356 -36.99 15.43 -6.99
N HIS A 357 -35.65 15.46 -7.08
CA HIS A 357 -34.83 14.53 -7.85
C HIS A 357 -33.69 13.99 -6.98
N HIS A 358 -33.07 12.89 -7.42
CA HIS A 358 -31.86 12.33 -6.82
C HIS A 358 -30.68 12.42 -7.76
N ILE A 359 -29.59 13.04 -7.32
CA ILE A 359 -28.28 12.88 -7.95
C ILE A 359 -27.76 11.49 -7.64
N VAL A 360 -27.35 10.76 -8.68
CA VAL A 360 -26.90 9.37 -8.61
C VAL A 360 -25.46 9.17 -9.10
N LYS A 361 -24.90 10.17 -9.79
CA LYS A 361 -23.50 10.18 -10.22
C LYS A 361 -23.01 11.61 -10.36
N ILE A 362 -21.75 11.84 -9.97
CA ILE A 362 -21.04 13.11 -10.15
C ILE A 362 -19.78 12.83 -10.96
N GLU A 363 -19.52 13.63 -11.98
CA GLU A 363 -18.28 13.55 -12.75
C GLU A 363 -17.78 14.94 -13.14
N ALA A 364 -16.47 15.07 -13.31
CA ALA A 364 -15.87 16.30 -13.83
C ALA A 364 -16.22 16.49 -15.31
N ALA A 365 -16.41 17.76 -15.67
CA ALA A 365 -16.49 18.20 -17.05
C ALA A 365 -15.49 19.34 -17.22
N ILE A 366 -14.30 18.98 -17.70
CA ILE A 366 -13.19 19.91 -17.91
C ILE A 366 -13.24 20.40 -19.36
N GLU A 367 -13.00 21.70 -19.56
CA GLU A 367 -12.89 22.30 -20.89
C GLU A 367 -11.70 21.68 -21.64
N LYS A 368 -11.92 21.31 -22.90
CA LYS A 368 -10.92 20.58 -23.69
C LYS A 368 -9.69 21.47 -23.91
N GLY A 369 -8.51 20.96 -23.58
CA GLY A 369 -7.25 21.71 -23.63
C GLY A 369 -6.87 22.40 -22.33
N ASN A 370 -7.77 22.50 -21.35
CA ASN A 370 -7.50 23.10 -20.04
C ASN A 370 -7.29 22.04 -18.93
N GLU A 371 -7.12 20.76 -19.28
CA GLU A 371 -6.93 19.65 -18.31
C GLU A 371 -5.69 19.85 -17.44
N HIS A 372 -4.70 20.59 -17.94
CA HIS A 372 -3.47 20.94 -17.23
C HIS A 372 -3.62 22.14 -16.28
N LEU A 373 -4.72 22.89 -16.36
CA LEU A 373 -4.96 24.10 -15.56
C LEU A 373 -5.90 23.85 -14.38
N VAL A 374 -6.95 23.05 -14.59
CA VAL A 374 -7.99 22.81 -13.57
C VAL A 374 -7.44 21.84 -12.53
N HIS A 375 -7.15 22.35 -11.34
CA HIS A 375 -6.51 21.59 -10.28
C HIS A 375 -7.53 20.89 -9.37
N HIS A 376 -8.58 21.59 -8.95
CA HIS A 376 -9.76 20.99 -8.30
C HIS A 376 -11.01 21.85 -8.51
N MET A 377 -12.18 21.29 -8.25
CA MET A 377 -13.49 21.93 -8.36
C MET A 377 -14.40 21.50 -7.22
N GLU A 378 -15.15 22.45 -6.68
CA GLU A 378 -16.16 22.21 -5.64
C GLU A 378 -17.48 22.87 -6.02
N VAL A 379 -18.59 22.28 -5.61
CA VAL A 379 -19.92 22.82 -5.80
C VAL A 379 -20.62 22.83 -4.45
N TYR A 380 -21.11 24.00 -4.09
CA TYR A 380 -21.76 24.30 -2.83
C TYR A 380 -23.24 24.58 -3.06
N HIS A 381 -24.11 24.02 -2.21
CA HIS A 381 -25.50 24.40 -2.08
C HIS A 381 -25.65 25.62 -1.16
N CYS A 382 -26.40 26.61 -1.64
CA CYS A 382 -26.61 27.86 -0.92
C CYS A 382 -27.78 27.77 0.06
N ALA A 383 -27.60 28.32 1.25
CA ALA A 383 -28.70 28.58 2.17
C ALA A 383 -29.58 29.74 1.66
N LYS A 384 -30.87 29.68 1.97
CA LYS A 384 -31.80 30.78 1.66
C LYS A 384 -31.48 31.98 2.58
N PRO A 385 -31.20 33.18 2.04
CA PRO A 385 -30.95 34.36 2.86
C PRO A 385 -32.20 34.76 3.68
N PRO A 386 -32.05 35.29 4.91
CA PRO A 386 -33.18 35.65 5.78
C PRO A 386 -34.12 36.72 5.19
N HIS A 387 -33.58 37.65 4.40
CA HIS A 387 -34.31 38.80 3.85
C HIS A 387 -34.33 38.85 2.31
N ALA A 388 -33.89 37.79 1.63
CA ALA A 388 -33.87 37.73 0.18
C ALA A 388 -34.28 36.36 -0.36
N ASN A 389 -35.15 36.34 -1.37
CA ASN A 389 -35.57 35.11 -2.06
C ASN A 389 -34.67 34.76 -3.25
N ARG A 390 -33.57 35.49 -3.45
CA ARG A 390 -32.62 35.29 -4.56
C ARG A 390 -31.20 35.59 -4.08
N ILE A 391 -30.23 34.88 -4.65
CA ILE A 391 -28.82 35.25 -4.57
C ILE A 391 -28.44 35.95 -5.88
N PRO A 392 -27.78 37.12 -5.85
CA PRO A 392 -27.26 37.76 -7.06
C PRO A 392 -26.31 36.81 -7.80
N ILE A 393 -26.43 36.75 -9.12
CA ILE A 393 -25.49 35.96 -9.92
C ILE A 393 -24.12 36.63 -9.83
N PHE A 394 -23.14 35.89 -9.33
CA PHE A 394 -21.75 36.30 -9.22
C PHE A 394 -20.88 35.38 -10.09
N ASN A 395 -19.85 35.92 -10.71
CA ASN A 395 -18.89 35.16 -11.51
C ASN A 395 -17.56 35.93 -11.51
N GLY A 396 -16.60 35.45 -10.71
CA GLY A 396 -15.35 36.17 -10.49
C GLY A 396 -14.47 35.50 -9.46
N TRP A 397 -13.54 36.26 -8.88
CA TRP A 397 -12.61 35.72 -7.88
C TRP A 397 -13.37 35.40 -6.59
N CYS A 398 -13.07 34.27 -5.97
CA CYS A 398 -13.74 33.89 -4.71
C CYS A 398 -13.54 34.90 -3.58
N ASN A 399 -12.41 35.63 -3.60
CA ASN A 399 -12.06 36.66 -2.62
C ASN A 399 -12.26 38.09 -3.16
N ALA A 400 -13.05 38.25 -4.22
CA ALA A 400 -13.30 39.57 -4.79
C ALA A 400 -14.05 40.47 -3.78
N PRO A 401 -13.65 41.75 -3.61
CA PRO A 401 -14.30 42.66 -2.66
C PRO A 401 -15.75 42.98 -3.05
N ASP A 402 -16.12 42.79 -4.31
CA ASP A 402 -17.45 42.96 -4.87
C ASP A 402 -18.31 41.67 -4.82
N LYS A 403 -17.79 40.57 -4.26
CA LYS A 403 -18.58 39.34 -4.06
C LYS A 403 -19.78 39.63 -3.15
N PRO A 404 -21.04 39.39 -3.60
CA PRO A 404 -22.21 39.64 -2.78
C PRO A 404 -22.17 38.85 -1.48
N LYS A 405 -22.53 39.48 -0.35
CA LYS A 405 -22.44 38.86 0.98
C LYS A 405 -23.35 37.63 1.10
N GLU A 406 -24.44 37.58 0.35
CA GLU A 406 -25.38 36.45 0.30
C GLU A 406 -24.72 35.17 -0.25
N VAL A 407 -23.68 35.29 -1.08
CA VAL A 407 -22.93 34.15 -1.62
C VAL A 407 -22.15 33.43 -0.51
N ASN A 408 -21.79 34.13 0.58
CA ASN A 408 -21.13 33.49 1.71
C ASN A 408 -22.02 32.46 2.44
N GLY A 409 -23.33 32.44 2.16
CA GLY A 409 -24.24 31.38 2.60
C GLY A 409 -24.13 30.08 1.80
N CYS A 410 -23.28 30.02 0.77
CA CYS A 410 -23.01 28.83 -0.02
C CYS A 410 -21.81 28.06 0.58
N SER A 411 -22.09 27.23 1.58
CA SER A 411 -21.07 26.46 2.29
C SER A 411 -21.32 24.95 2.31
N ARG A 412 -22.51 24.49 1.92
CA ARG A 412 -22.88 23.06 1.97
C ARG A 412 -22.32 22.34 0.74
N VAL A 413 -21.21 21.63 0.86
CA VAL A 413 -20.62 20.88 -0.27
C VAL A 413 -21.63 19.85 -0.79
N ILE A 414 -21.93 19.88 -2.10
CA ILE A 414 -22.80 18.91 -2.78
C ILE A 414 -22.05 18.08 -3.84
N GLY A 415 -20.86 18.54 -4.26
CA GLY A 415 -19.95 17.78 -5.11
C GLY A 415 -18.57 18.40 -5.10
N ALA A 416 -17.54 17.55 -5.25
CA ALA A 416 -16.17 17.98 -5.39
C ALA A 416 -15.43 17.04 -6.35
N TRP A 417 -14.31 17.53 -6.89
CA TRP A 417 -13.44 16.80 -7.78
C TRP A 417 -12.02 17.37 -7.71
N ALA A 418 -11.01 16.51 -7.81
CA ALA A 418 -9.63 16.91 -8.00
C ALA A 418 -9.01 16.14 -9.18
N MET A 419 -7.90 16.67 -9.72
CA MET A 419 -7.18 16.04 -10.83
C MET A 419 -6.97 14.54 -10.62
N GLY A 420 -7.36 13.75 -11.63
CA GLY A 420 -7.24 12.29 -11.63
C GLY A 420 -8.41 11.54 -10.99
N ALA A 421 -9.31 12.22 -10.28
CA ALA A 421 -10.42 11.56 -9.59
C ALA A 421 -11.44 10.97 -10.59
N PRO A 422 -11.83 9.69 -10.44
CA PRO A 422 -12.88 9.10 -11.24
C PRO A 422 -14.26 9.66 -10.85
N PRO A 423 -15.31 9.40 -11.65
CA PRO A 423 -16.67 9.71 -11.26
C PRO A 423 -17.09 9.06 -9.94
N ILE A 424 -17.89 9.76 -9.16
CA ILE A 424 -18.50 9.25 -7.93
C ILE A 424 -19.87 8.68 -8.29
N GLU A 425 -20.05 7.38 -8.08
CA GLU A 425 -21.34 6.72 -8.25
C GLU A 425 -22.00 6.46 -6.90
N TYR A 426 -23.23 6.92 -6.75
CA TYR A 426 -24.01 6.72 -5.53
C TYR A 426 -24.54 5.29 -5.47
N PRO A 427 -24.61 4.68 -4.27
CA PRO A 427 -25.11 3.32 -4.07
C PRO A 427 -26.59 3.22 -4.48
N PRO A 428 -27.07 2.08 -5.02
CA PRO A 428 -28.40 1.97 -5.61
C PRO A 428 -29.56 2.31 -4.66
N GLU A 429 -29.32 2.24 -3.35
CA GLU A 429 -30.24 2.55 -2.27
C GLU A 429 -30.42 4.06 -2.05
N ALA A 430 -29.44 4.89 -2.45
CA ALA A 430 -29.41 6.31 -2.07
C ALA A 430 -29.03 7.27 -3.20
N GLY A 431 -29.52 8.50 -3.10
CA GLY A 431 -29.12 9.62 -3.98
C GLY A 431 -29.26 10.96 -3.26
N THR A 432 -28.46 11.95 -3.66
CA THR A 432 -28.51 13.30 -3.04
C THR A 432 -29.72 14.06 -3.57
N ALA A 433 -30.58 14.53 -2.67
CA ALA A 433 -31.79 15.24 -3.03
C ALA A 433 -31.51 16.64 -3.59
N ILE A 434 -32.12 16.97 -4.73
CA ILE A 434 -32.15 18.32 -5.32
C ILE A 434 -33.56 18.65 -5.83
N GLY A 435 -33.88 19.94 -5.92
CA GLY A 435 -35.19 20.39 -6.43
C GLY A 435 -36.34 20.17 -5.45
N GLY A 436 -37.54 20.61 -5.85
CA GLY A 436 -38.73 20.64 -4.99
C GLY A 436 -38.91 21.97 -4.24
N SER A 437 -40.06 22.14 -3.59
CA SER A 437 -40.47 23.39 -2.91
C SER A 437 -39.51 23.83 -1.80
N ASP A 438 -38.90 22.87 -1.12
CA ASP A 438 -38.10 23.11 0.08
C ASP A 438 -36.61 23.28 -0.24
N PHE A 439 -36.24 23.17 -1.53
CA PHE A 439 -34.85 23.26 -2.00
C PHE A 439 -34.55 24.65 -2.55
N PHE A 440 -33.60 25.36 -1.93
CA PHE A 440 -33.17 26.66 -2.45
C PHE A 440 -32.33 26.49 -3.73
N PRO A 441 -32.72 27.08 -4.88
CA PRO A 441 -32.25 26.61 -6.19
C PRO A 441 -30.96 27.28 -6.68
N TYR A 442 -30.02 27.54 -5.77
CA TYR A 442 -28.74 28.17 -6.09
C TYR A 442 -27.57 27.30 -5.66
N PHE A 443 -26.63 27.13 -6.58
CA PHE A 443 -25.33 26.53 -6.35
C PHE A 443 -24.24 27.57 -6.56
N MET A 444 -23.13 27.43 -5.84
CA MET A 444 -21.87 28.10 -6.15
C MET A 444 -20.87 27.04 -6.59
N VAL A 445 -20.28 27.20 -7.77
CA VAL A 445 -19.12 26.41 -8.20
C VAL A 445 -17.86 27.20 -7.93
N GLU A 446 -16.88 26.53 -7.34
CA GLU A 446 -15.54 27.02 -7.10
C GLU A 446 -14.56 26.18 -7.93
N VAL A 447 -13.71 26.83 -8.71
CA VAL A 447 -12.67 26.18 -9.51
C VAL A 447 -11.32 26.75 -9.12
N HIS A 448 -10.42 25.88 -8.70
CA HIS A 448 -9.03 26.22 -8.44
C HIS A 448 -8.19 25.93 -9.69
N TYR A 449 -7.59 26.98 -10.24
CA TYR A 449 -6.66 26.92 -11.36
C TYR A 449 -5.21 27.01 -10.87
N ASN A 450 -4.38 26.07 -11.33
CA ASN A 450 -2.93 26.14 -11.23
C ASN A 450 -2.35 26.46 -12.61
N ASN A 451 -1.89 27.70 -12.80
CA ASN A 451 -1.39 28.25 -14.05
C ASN A 451 0.10 28.65 -13.90
N PRO A 452 1.02 27.67 -13.79
CA PRO A 452 2.44 27.94 -13.58
C PRO A 452 3.07 28.72 -14.75
N ALA A 453 2.49 28.60 -15.94
CA ALA A 453 2.91 29.34 -17.14
C ALA A 453 2.36 30.78 -17.18
N LYS A 454 1.53 31.19 -16.21
CA LYS A 454 0.95 32.54 -16.07
C LYS A 454 0.30 33.05 -17.37
N ARG A 455 -0.39 32.15 -18.09
CA ARG A 455 -1.09 32.49 -19.34
C ARG A 455 -2.31 33.36 -19.02
N ALA A 456 -2.44 34.50 -19.70
CA ALA A 456 -3.55 35.43 -19.51
C ALA A 456 -4.74 35.08 -20.43
N GLY A 457 -5.97 35.30 -19.94
CA GLY A 457 -7.16 35.31 -20.79
C GLY A 457 -7.62 33.95 -21.29
N VAL A 458 -7.19 32.86 -20.64
CA VAL A 458 -7.66 31.51 -20.97
C VAL A 458 -9.13 31.42 -20.59
N LYS A 459 -9.99 31.12 -21.57
CA LYS A 459 -11.41 30.86 -21.33
C LYS A 459 -11.58 29.43 -20.85
N ASP A 460 -12.29 29.27 -19.75
CA ASP A 460 -12.56 27.95 -19.18
C ASP A 460 -14.02 27.85 -18.78
N ASN A 461 -14.70 26.80 -19.22
CA ASN A 461 -16.08 26.51 -18.82
C ASN A 461 -16.14 25.15 -18.14
N SER A 462 -15.19 24.89 -17.24
CA SER A 462 -15.14 23.66 -16.46
C SER A 462 -16.15 23.68 -15.31
N GLY A 463 -16.45 22.49 -14.79
CA GLY A 463 -17.32 22.30 -13.62
C GLY A 463 -17.71 20.84 -13.43
N LEU A 464 -18.85 20.59 -12.79
CA LEU A 464 -19.34 19.24 -12.51
C LEU A 464 -20.62 18.92 -13.31
N ASN A 465 -20.72 17.67 -13.75
CA ASN A 465 -21.96 17.07 -14.25
C ASN A 465 -22.63 16.31 -13.11
N PHE A 466 -23.84 16.73 -12.75
CA PHE A 466 -24.71 15.97 -11.85
C PHE A 466 -25.68 15.16 -12.68
N HIS A 467 -25.53 13.84 -12.62
CA HIS A 467 -26.46 12.89 -13.21
C HIS A 467 -27.59 12.65 -12.23
N TYR A 468 -28.81 13.07 -12.57
CA TYR A 468 -29.96 13.02 -11.69
C TYR A 468 -31.15 12.28 -12.31
N THR A 469 -32.02 11.73 -11.47
CA THR A 469 -33.26 11.04 -11.87
C THR A 469 -34.46 11.54 -11.06
N SER A 470 -35.66 11.51 -11.67
CA SER A 470 -36.94 11.68 -10.97
C SER A 470 -37.40 10.42 -10.24
N LYS A 471 -36.83 9.24 -10.55
CA LYS A 471 -37.10 8.00 -9.83
C LYS A 471 -36.27 7.97 -8.55
N LEU A 472 -36.87 8.48 -7.47
CA LEU A 472 -36.24 8.54 -6.15
C LEU A 472 -35.82 7.13 -5.70
N ARG A 473 -34.59 7.03 -5.20
CA ARG A 473 -34.07 5.84 -4.51
C ARG A 473 -34.64 5.80 -3.08
N GLN A 474 -34.40 4.68 -2.39
CA GLN A 474 -34.97 4.43 -1.07
C GLN A 474 -34.59 5.49 -0.04
N TYR A 475 -33.35 6.00 -0.10
CA TYR A 475 -32.81 6.93 0.87
C TYR A 475 -32.33 8.23 0.21
N ASP A 476 -32.54 9.36 0.89
CA ASP A 476 -31.77 10.56 0.62
C ASP A 476 -30.35 10.35 1.17
N ALA A 477 -29.34 10.71 0.38
CA ALA A 477 -27.97 10.78 0.84
C ALA A 477 -27.67 12.16 1.46
N GLY A 478 -26.86 12.17 2.52
CA GLY A 478 -26.34 13.35 3.18
C GLY A 478 -24.82 13.46 3.04
N ILE A 479 -24.31 14.66 3.32
CA ILE A 479 -22.88 14.93 3.49
C ILE A 479 -22.72 15.51 4.89
N MET A 480 -21.77 14.99 5.66
CA MET A 480 -21.48 15.47 7.01
C MET A 480 -20.00 15.81 7.13
N GLU A 481 -19.71 16.90 7.83
CA GLU A 481 -18.34 17.32 8.11
C GLU A 481 -17.87 16.79 9.46
N LEU A 482 -16.77 16.02 9.44
CA LEU A 482 -16.09 15.52 10.62
C LEU A 482 -14.73 16.22 10.80
N GLY A 483 -14.25 16.36 12.03
CA GLY A 483 -12.90 16.86 12.32
C GLY A 483 -12.87 18.07 13.24
N LEU A 484 -12.04 19.07 12.92
CA LEU A 484 -11.80 20.22 13.79
C LEU A 484 -12.65 21.43 13.40
N ILE A 485 -13.14 22.15 14.41
CA ILE A 485 -13.82 23.45 14.21
C ILE A 485 -12.82 24.47 13.67
N TYR A 486 -13.24 25.23 12.66
CA TYR A 486 -12.45 26.30 12.05
C TYR A 486 -12.32 27.48 13.01
N SER A 487 -11.24 27.50 13.80
CA SER A 487 -10.99 28.53 14.80
C SER A 487 -9.53 28.54 15.23
N ASP A 488 -9.10 29.69 15.74
CA ASP A 488 -7.73 29.93 16.17
C ASP A 488 -7.34 29.20 17.47
N VAL A 489 -8.27 28.50 18.13
CA VAL A 489 -8.03 27.76 19.38
C VAL A 489 -7.19 26.50 19.16
N MET A 490 -7.22 25.94 17.96
CA MET A 490 -6.36 24.83 17.54
C MET A 490 -5.20 25.38 16.72
N ALA A 491 -3.97 25.07 17.10
CA ALA A 491 -2.78 25.64 16.48
C ALA A 491 -1.66 24.61 16.30
N ILE A 492 -0.81 24.84 15.30
CA ILE A 492 0.34 24.00 14.96
C ILE A 492 1.61 24.83 15.18
N PRO A 493 2.47 24.45 16.13
CA PRO A 493 3.73 25.14 16.36
C PRO A 493 4.64 25.13 15.11
N PRO A 494 5.49 26.16 14.92
CA PRO A 494 6.36 26.24 13.75
C PRO A 494 7.53 25.24 13.81
N ARG A 495 8.12 24.96 12.64
CA ARG A 495 9.36 24.18 12.47
C ARG A 495 9.28 22.71 12.93
N LEU A 496 8.10 22.12 12.93
CA LEU A 496 7.91 20.72 13.29
C LEU A 496 7.77 19.84 12.05
N HIS A 497 8.44 18.70 12.04
CA HIS A 497 8.23 17.68 11.01
C HIS A 497 6.83 17.06 11.10
N ARG A 498 6.31 16.90 12.32
CA ARG A 498 5.06 16.21 12.62
C ARG A 498 4.40 16.84 13.84
N PHE A 499 3.15 17.22 13.70
CA PHE A 499 2.29 17.60 14.81
C PHE A 499 0.87 17.09 14.54
N PRO A 500 0.32 16.19 15.37
CA PRO A 500 -1.01 15.64 15.17
C PRO A 500 -2.07 16.54 15.80
N LEU A 501 -3.20 16.74 15.11
CA LEU A 501 -4.43 17.26 15.71
C LEU A 501 -5.57 16.28 15.43
N THR A 502 -6.44 16.08 16.42
CA THR A 502 -7.58 15.17 16.33
C THR A 502 -8.88 15.89 16.67
N GLY A 503 -9.84 15.80 15.76
CA GLY A 503 -11.22 16.23 15.99
C GLY A 503 -12.16 15.03 16.16
N TYR A 504 -13.20 15.19 16.96
CA TYR A 504 -14.11 14.13 17.35
C TYR A 504 -15.55 14.43 16.96
N CYS A 505 -16.27 13.38 16.59
CA CYS A 505 -17.71 13.28 16.64
C CYS A 505 -18.07 12.34 17.78
N VAL A 506 -18.53 12.90 18.90
CA VAL A 506 -18.76 12.19 20.16
C VAL A 506 -20.07 11.40 20.13
N ALA A 507 -20.17 10.41 21.03
CA ALA A 507 -21.34 9.55 21.20
C ALA A 507 -22.65 10.34 21.39
N ASP A 508 -22.61 11.45 22.13
CA ASP A 508 -23.79 12.29 22.38
C ASP A 508 -24.32 12.96 21.10
N CYS A 509 -23.45 13.23 20.12
CA CYS A 509 -23.85 13.78 18.83
C CYS A 509 -24.29 12.68 17.86
N THR A 510 -23.58 11.56 17.78
CA THR A 510 -24.02 10.41 16.97
C THR A 510 -25.32 9.80 17.49
N ALA A 511 -25.65 9.97 18.78
CA ALA A 511 -26.95 9.62 19.35
C ALA A 511 -28.14 10.35 18.68
N LYS A 512 -27.88 11.39 17.86
CA LYS A 512 -28.89 12.09 17.04
C LYS A 512 -29.07 11.45 15.66
N PHE A 513 -28.32 10.40 15.34
CA PHE A 513 -28.51 9.63 14.11
C PHE A 513 -29.81 8.80 14.18
N PRO A 514 -30.34 8.34 13.02
CA PRO A 514 -31.44 7.40 12.98
C PRO A 514 -31.15 6.14 13.81
N PRO A 515 -32.17 5.46 14.38
CA PRO A 515 -31.99 4.26 15.19
C PRO A 515 -31.19 3.14 14.49
N GLU A 516 -31.34 3.00 13.19
CA GLU A 516 -30.61 2.06 12.33
C GLU A 516 -29.17 2.51 11.99
N GLY A 517 -28.80 3.73 12.36
CA GLY A 517 -27.54 4.37 12.05
C GLY A 517 -27.45 4.92 10.63
N ILE A 518 -26.23 5.29 10.24
CA ILE A 518 -25.91 5.79 8.90
C ILE A 518 -24.85 4.89 8.26
N ASN A 519 -24.90 4.79 6.93
CA ASN A 519 -23.95 4.03 6.11
C ASN A 519 -23.11 4.99 5.29
N ILE A 520 -21.83 5.10 5.64
CA ILE A 520 -20.85 5.92 4.93
C ILE A 520 -20.35 5.13 3.73
N PHE A 521 -20.44 5.73 2.53
CA PHE A 521 -20.06 5.08 1.26
C PHE A 521 -18.96 5.82 0.49
N ALA A 522 -18.72 7.10 0.79
CA ALA A 522 -17.61 7.87 0.22
C ALA A 522 -17.10 8.91 1.22
N THR A 523 -15.84 9.34 1.06
CA THR A 523 -15.22 10.34 1.92
C THR A 523 -14.27 11.27 1.17
N GLN A 524 -14.11 12.52 1.60
CA GLN A 524 -13.10 13.45 1.10
C GLN A 524 -12.31 14.05 2.26
N LEU A 525 -11.00 13.85 2.25
CA LEU A 525 -10.07 14.41 3.22
C LEU A 525 -9.60 15.79 2.79
N HIS A 526 -9.62 16.76 3.70
CA HIS A 526 -9.28 18.15 3.42
C HIS A 526 -8.41 18.78 4.53
N SER A 527 -7.32 19.42 4.11
CA SER A 527 -6.45 20.29 4.92
C SER A 527 -5.78 21.33 4.02
N HIS A 528 -5.09 22.31 4.60
CA HIS A 528 -4.30 23.28 3.87
C HIS A 528 -2.82 22.85 3.80
N LEU A 529 -1.94 23.75 3.35
CA LEU A 529 -0.61 23.46 2.79
C LEU A 529 0.34 22.60 3.66
N THR A 530 0.12 22.51 4.97
CA THR A 530 0.95 21.72 5.90
C THR A 530 0.45 20.31 6.14
N GLY A 531 -0.77 19.95 5.74
CA GLY A 531 -1.30 18.59 5.91
C GLY A 531 -0.51 17.53 5.11
N ARG A 532 -0.20 16.39 5.74
CA ARG A 532 0.59 15.29 5.15
C ARG A 532 -0.02 13.90 5.33
N LYS A 533 -0.72 13.66 6.44
CA LYS A 533 -1.40 12.40 6.70
C LYS A 533 -2.75 12.66 7.32
N MET A 534 -3.77 11.90 6.94
CA MET A 534 -5.13 12.07 7.47
C MET A 534 -5.87 10.74 7.53
N TRP A 535 -6.67 10.54 8.58
CA TRP A 535 -7.52 9.34 8.71
C TRP A 535 -8.68 9.58 9.66
N THR A 536 -9.76 8.82 9.49
CA THR A 536 -10.88 8.79 10.43
C THR A 536 -11.06 7.40 11.00
N THR A 537 -10.99 7.30 12.32
CA THR A 537 -11.14 6.06 13.09
C THR A 537 -12.54 5.96 13.67
N HIS A 538 -13.10 4.75 13.70
CA HIS A 538 -14.45 4.46 14.19
C HIS A 538 -14.37 3.60 15.45
N TYR A 539 -15.03 4.08 16.51
CA TYR A 539 -15.08 3.44 17.81
C TYR A 539 -16.52 3.13 18.23
N ARG A 540 -16.69 2.01 18.93
CA ARG A 540 -17.94 1.61 19.60
C ARG A 540 -17.60 1.19 21.02
N ASP A 541 -18.29 1.77 22.01
CA ASP A 541 -18.02 1.54 23.44
C ASP A 541 -16.54 1.73 23.84
N GLY A 542 -15.88 2.69 23.18
CA GLY A 542 -14.46 3.00 23.36
C GLY A 542 -13.49 2.04 22.66
N ILE A 543 -13.96 0.99 22.00
CA ILE A 543 -13.13 0.02 21.27
C ILE A 543 -13.03 0.41 19.81
N ARG A 544 -11.83 0.38 19.23
CA ARG A 544 -11.63 0.61 17.79
C ARG A 544 -12.21 -0.55 16.98
N ILE A 545 -13.27 -0.28 16.21
CA ILE A 545 -13.92 -1.29 15.34
C ILE A 545 -13.51 -1.17 13.87
N GLY A 546 -12.88 -0.07 13.49
CA GLY A 546 -12.32 0.10 12.16
C GLY A 546 -11.76 1.49 11.89
N GLN A 547 -11.33 1.70 10.65
CA GLN A 547 -10.98 3.00 10.09
C GLN A 547 -11.84 3.22 8.85
N ILE A 548 -12.56 4.35 8.81
CA ILE A 548 -13.45 4.69 7.69
C ILE A 548 -12.61 4.96 6.44
N ASN A 549 -11.55 5.75 6.62
CA ASN A 549 -10.56 6.05 5.59
C ASN A 549 -9.18 6.24 6.23
N ARG A 550 -8.15 6.23 5.38
CA ARG A 550 -6.76 6.50 5.74
C ARG A 550 -6.02 6.98 4.50
N ASP A 551 -5.17 7.98 4.66
CA ASP A 551 -4.24 8.44 3.64
C ASP A 551 -2.94 8.88 4.30
N HIS A 552 -1.95 8.00 4.26
CA HIS A 552 -0.60 8.26 4.79
C HIS A 552 0.26 9.14 3.89
N HIS A 553 -0.14 9.30 2.63
CA HIS A 553 0.58 10.04 1.60
C HIS A 553 -0.27 11.19 1.08
N TYR A 554 -1.16 11.69 1.95
CA TYR A 554 -2.10 12.74 1.65
C TYR A 554 -1.36 13.97 1.14
N SER A 555 -1.89 14.54 0.05
CA SER A 555 -1.41 15.78 -0.51
C SER A 555 -2.57 16.74 -0.65
N THR A 556 -2.33 17.97 -0.21
CA THR A 556 -3.25 19.10 -0.35
C THR A 556 -3.52 19.44 -1.81
N HIS A 557 -2.67 18.95 -2.72
CA HIS A 557 -2.83 19.12 -4.16
C HIS A 557 -3.82 18.10 -4.77
N TRP A 558 -4.11 17.00 -4.07
CA TRP A 558 -4.93 15.89 -4.59
C TRP A 558 -6.04 15.50 -3.62
N GLN A 559 -7.06 16.36 -3.57
CA GLN A 559 -8.19 16.22 -2.66
C GLN A 559 -9.43 15.66 -3.38
N GLU A 560 -9.48 14.35 -3.54
CA GLU A 560 -10.58 13.68 -4.21
C GLU A 560 -11.64 13.14 -3.23
N ILE A 561 -12.90 13.08 -3.67
CA ILE A 561 -13.91 12.26 -3.01
C ILE A 561 -13.65 10.80 -3.39
N ARG A 562 -13.42 9.97 -2.39
CA ARG A 562 -13.11 8.55 -2.54
C ARG A 562 -14.32 7.70 -2.20
N SER A 563 -14.78 6.92 -3.16
CA SER A 563 -15.66 5.78 -2.87
C SER A 563 -14.92 4.77 -2.00
N LEU A 564 -15.57 4.33 -0.92
CA LEU A 564 -15.04 3.32 -0.02
C LEU A 564 -15.24 1.93 -0.62
N VAL A 565 -14.26 1.04 -0.39
CA VAL A 565 -14.32 -0.37 -0.87
C VAL A 565 -15.52 -1.10 -0.25
N LYS A 566 -15.76 -0.84 1.03
CA LYS A 566 -16.94 -1.28 1.78
C LYS A 566 -17.60 -0.07 2.42
N GLN A 567 -18.90 -0.17 2.66
CA GLN A 567 -19.62 0.83 3.43
C GLN A 567 -19.40 0.60 4.93
N TYR A 568 -19.41 1.67 5.71
CA TYR A 568 -19.24 1.62 7.17
C TYR A 568 -20.52 2.11 7.85
N THR A 569 -21.11 1.26 8.68
CA THR A 569 -22.32 1.59 9.44
C THR A 569 -21.94 2.20 10.78
N VAL A 570 -22.31 3.47 11.01
CA VAL A 570 -22.13 4.19 12.27
C VAL A 570 -23.47 4.24 12.99
N LEU A 571 -23.52 3.65 14.18
CA LEU A 571 -24.72 3.57 15.00
C LEU A 571 -24.80 4.73 16.00
N PRO A 572 -26.00 5.07 16.50
CA PRO A 572 -26.15 5.97 17.64
C PRO A 572 -25.28 5.55 18.83
N GLY A 573 -24.49 6.48 19.37
CA GLY A 573 -23.57 6.22 20.48
C GLY A 573 -22.13 5.86 20.07
N ASP A 574 -21.87 5.66 18.78
CA ASP A 574 -20.51 5.47 18.27
C ASP A 574 -19.70 6.78 18.33
N VAL A 575 -18.37 6.68 18.24
CA VAL A 575 -17.46 7.83 18.16
C VAL A 575 -16.66 7.77 16.87
N LEU A 576 -16.54 8.90 16.18
CA LEU A 576 -15.64 9.07 15.03
C LEU A 576 -14.52 10.04 15.41
N ALA A 577 -13.27 9.68 15.12
CA ALA A 577 -12.12 10.55 15.38
C ALA A 577 -11.34 10.77 14.10
N THR A 578 -11.30 12.01 13.61
CA THR A 578 -10.53 12.42 12.43
C THR A 578 -9.22 13.03 12.89
N THR A 579 -8.10 12.44 12.49
CA THR A 579 -6.76 12.90 12.86
C THR A 579 -6.01 13.36 11.62
N CYS A 580 -5.34 14.51 11.76
CA CYS A 580 -4.51 15.12 10.73
C CYS A 580 -3.10 15.32 11.26
N LEU A 581 -2.10 14.97 10.44
CA LEU A 581 -0.68 15.15 10.75
C LEU A 581 -0.12 16.25 9.85
N TYR A 582 0.48 17.26 10.48
CA TYR A 582 1.00 18.45 9.81
C TYR A 582 2.52 18.51 9.82
N ASP A 583 3.09 19.05 8.74
CA ASP A 583 4.50 19.40 8.57
C ASP A 583 4.65 20.92 8.46
N SER A 584 5.11 21.53 9.55
CA SER A 584 5.31 22.97 9.68
C SER A 584 6.79 23.37 9.57
N ARG A 585 7.69 22.50 9.05
CA ARG A 585 9.14 22.80 8.92
C ARG A 585 9.43 24.10 8.19
N GLN A 586 8.62 24.43 7.18
CA GLN A 586 8.75 25.63 6.38
C GLN A 586 8.05 26.86 6.97
N ARG A 587 7.24 26.70 8.03
CA ARG A 587 6.53 27.80 8.69
C ARG A 587 7.45 28.47 9.71
N LYS A 588 7.59 29.80 9.58
CA LYS A 588 8.38 30.61 10.53
C LYS A 588 7.64 30.87 11.84
N ASN A 589 6.32 30.97 11.79
CA ASN A 589 5.44 31.27 12.91
C ASN A 589 4.37 30.17 13.06
N VAL A 590 3.69 30.15 14.21
CA VAL A 590 2.56 29.27 14.49
C VAL A 590 1.51 29.35 13.37
N THR A 591 0.91 28.22 13.04
CA THR A 591 -0.17 28.12 12.05
C THR A 591 -1.47 27.84 12.79
N LEU A 592 -2.47 28.70 12.61
CA LEU A 592 -3.74 28.65 13.33
C LEU A 592 -4.79 27.90 12.52
N GLY A 593 -5.81 27.35 13.17
CA GLY A 593 -7.00 26.85 12.50
C GLY A 593 -7.82 28.01 11.92
N GLY A 594 -8.26 27.89 10.67
CA GLY A 594 -8.95 28.99 10.00
C GLY A 594 -9.31 28.72 8.56
N TYR A 595 -9.85 29.75 7.89
CA TYR A 595 -10.34 29.66 6.52
C TYR A 595 -9.30 30.04 5.47
N GLU A 596 -8.25 30.77 5.84
CA GLU A 596 -7.26 31.25 4.89
C GLU A 596 -6.31 30.13 4.46
N ILE A 597 -5.74 30.23 3.26
CA ILE A 597 -4.77 29.24 2.74
C ILE A 597 -3.50 29.12 3.61
N VAL A 598 -3.20 30.17 4.38
CA VAL A 598 -2.07 30.19 5.33
C VAL A 598 -2.46 29.63 6.70
N ASP A 599 -3.74 29.53 7.02
CA ASP A 599 -4.26 28.81 8.19
C ASP A 599 -4.29 27.30 7.90
N GLU A 600 -4.87 26.52 8.80
CA GLU A 600 -5.07 25.07 8.62
C GLU A 600 -6.49 24.59 8.90
N MET A 601 -6.78 23.43 8.31
CA MET A 601 -8.03 22.70 8.51
C MET A 601 -7.75 21.21 8.73
N CYS A 602 -8.64 20.53 9.45
CA CYS A 602 -8.67 19.08 9.58
C CYS A 602 -10.09 18.60 9.35
N VAL A 603 -10.41 18.19 8.12
CA VAL A 603 -11.80 17.85 7.75
C VAL A 603 -11.86 16.53 7.00
N ASN A 604 -12.89 15.76 7.33
CA ASN A 604 -13.35 14.66 6.51
C ASN A 604 -14.83 14.85 6.18
N TYR A 605 -15.13 15.10 4.90
CA TYR A 605 -16.50 15.09 4.40
C TYR A 605 -16.93 13.65 4.16
N VAL A 606 -17.92 13.18 4.91
CA VAL A 606 -18.46 11.81 4.75
C VAL A 606 -19.77 11.86 3.98
N HIS A 607 -19.88 11.07 2.92
CA HIS A 607 -21.11 10.84 2.18
C HIS A 607 -21.80 9.60 2.74
N TYR A 608 -23.05 9.75 3.14
CA TYR A 608 -23.76 8.71 3.88
C TYR A 608 -25.25 8.63 3.55
N TYR A 609 -25.90 7.53 3.95
CA TYR A 609 -27.35 7.37 3.94
C TYR A 609 -27.82 6.42 5.07
N PRO A 610 -29.06 6.51 5.55
CA PRO A 610 -30.04 7.57 5.28
C PRO A 610 -29.56 8.94 5.79
N LYS A 611 -30.03 10.02 5.14
CA LYS A 611 -29.77 11.38 5.56
C LYS A 611 -30.23 11.59 7.01
N SER A 612 -29.34 12.12 7.84
CA SER A 612 -29.56 12.49 9.24
C SER A 612 -29.68 14.00 9.33
N ASP A 613 -30.28 14.53 10.40
CA ASP A 613 -30.31 15.97 10.69
C ASP A 613 -28.94 16.54 11.07
N VAL A 614 -27.98 15.69 11.47
CA VAL A 614 -26.61 16.09 11.78
C VAL A 614 -25.84 16.37 10.49
N GLU A 615 -25.34 17.59 10.35
CA GLU A 615 -24.53 18.00 9.20
C GLU A 615 -23.09 18.33 9.57
N VAL A 616 -22.88 18.96 10.72
CA VAL A 616 -21.52 19.20 11.25
C VAL A 616 -21.38 18.43 12.54
N CYS A 617 -20.33 17.62 12.62
CA CYS A 617 -19.93 16.93 13.84
C CYS A 617 -18.43 17.11 14.04
N LYS A 618 -18.06 18.26 14.61
CA LYS A 618 -16.68 18.68 14.80
C LYS A 618 -16.40 19.02 16.25
N SER A 619 -15.13 19.01 16.63
CA SER A 619 -14.70 19.43 17.96
C SER A 619 -13.53 20.39 17.91
N ALA A 620 -13.29 21.09 19.00
CA ALA A 620 -12.06 21.81 19.31
C ALA A 620 -11.80 21.73 20.81
N ILE A 621 -10.61 22.13 21.25
CA ILE A 621 -10.30 22.27 22.67
C ILE A 621 -11.28 23.24 23.36
N ASN A 622 -11.63 22.96 24.62
CA ASN A 622 -12.39 23.88 25.45
C ASN A 622 -11.64 25.21 25.68
N ASN A 623 -12.32 26.33 25.42
CA ASN A 623 -11.73 27.67 25.49
C ASN A 623 -11.23 28.05 26.89
N ALA A 624 -11.89 27.59 27.96
CA ALA A 624 -11.46 27.89 29.34
C ALA A 624 -10.15 27.17 29.66
N THR A 625 -10.06 25.88 29.32
CA THR A 625 -8.85 25.06 29.50
C THR A 625 -7.68 25.63 28.70
N LEU A 626 -7.91 26.07 27.47
CA LEU A 626 -6.87 26.74 26.67
C LEU A 626 -6.45 28.08 27.28
N SER A 627 -7.39 28.86 27.80
CA SER A 627 -7.10 30.12 28.49
C SER A 627 -6.22 29.88 29.72
N ASP A 628 -6.45 28.78 30.45
CA ASP A 628 -5.67 28.40 31.62
C ASP A 628 -4.23 28.00 31.23
N TYR A 629 -4.07 27.27 30.13
CA TYR A 629 -2.75 26.97 29.55
C TYR A 629 -1.97 28.25 29.23
N PHE A 630 -2.59 29.23 28.55
CA PHE A 630 -1.93 30.50 28.26
C PHE A 630 -1.49 31.23 29.53
N ARG A 631 -2.30 31.22 30.60
CA ARG A 631 -1.90 31.79 31.91
C ARG A 631 -0.69 31.06 32.51
N GLN A 632 -0.61 29.74 32.39
CA GLN A 632 0.49 28.94 32.93
C GLN A 632 1.81 29.21 32.21
N ILE A 633 1.79 29.48 30.91
CA ILE A 633 3.00 29.75 30.11
C ILE A 633 3.35 31.25 30.04
N GLY A 634 2.67 32.11 30.80
CA GLY A 634 2.94 33.54 30.87
C GLY A 634 2.34 34.40 29.74
N GLN A 635 1.43 33.84 28.93
CA GLN A 635 0.70 34.54 27.85
C GLN A 635 -0.78 34.79 28.19
N GLY A 636 -1.05 34.98 29.48
CA GLY A 636 -2.39 35.04 30.05
C GLY A 636 -3.12 36.38 29.95
N ASP A 637 -2.62 37.32 29.14
CA ASP A 637 -3.24 38.64 29.00
C ASP A 637 -4.70 38.52 28.54
N ARG A 638 -5.61 39.18 29.24
CA ARG A 638 -7.05 39.11 28.95
C ARG A 638 -7.44 39.99 27.77
N GLU A 639 -6.63 41.00 27.43
CA GLU A 639 -6.91 41.90 26.31
C GLU A 639 -6.50 41.30 24.96
N MET A 640 -5.55 40.34 24.95
CA MET A 640 -5.10 39.67 23.74
C MET A 640 -6.10 38.64 23.23
N LEU A 641 -6.30 38.63 21.91
CA LEU A 641 -7.01 37.58 21.18
C LEU A 641 -6.24 36.26 21.23
N THR A 642 -6.92 35.13 21.04
CA THR A 642 -6.30 33.80 21.06
C THR A 642 -5.17 33.67 20.03
N ALA A 643 -5.41 34.12 18.79
CA ALA A 643 -4.37 34.22 17.76
C ALA A 643 -3.13 35.01 18.21
N GLU A 644 -3.32 36.17 18.83
CA GLU A 644 -2.23 37.02 19.33
C GLU A 644 -1.43 36.32 20.42
N LYS A 645 -2.11 35.60 21.33
CA LYS A 645 -1.45 34.79 22.37
C LYS A 645 -0.55 33.74 21.74
N TYR A 646 -1.05 32.98 20.78
CA TYR A 646 -0.23 31.99 20.07
C TYR A 646 0.97 32.61 19.36
N HIS A 647 0.80 33.77 18.71
CA HIS A 647 1.89 34.48 18.03
C HIS A 647 2.94 35.06 18.97
N SER A 648 2.57 35.37 20.22
CA SER A 648 3.49 35.86 21.25
C SER A 648 4.33 34.77 21.91
N ILE A 649 4.02 33.48 21.68
CA ILE A 649 4.75 32.38 22.28
C ILE A 649 6.13 32.22 21.63
N GLU A 650 7.16 32.30 22.45
CA GLU A 650 8.48 31.78 22.10
C GLU A 650 8.47 30.25 22.23
N TRP A 651 8.41 29.55 21.10
CA TRP A 651 8.27 28.09 21.06
C TRP A 651 9.58 27.36 21.43
N ASP A 652 9.47 26.48 22.41
CA ASP A 652 10.53 25.53 22.81
C ASP A 652 9.95 24.11 22.90
N LYS A 653 10.83 23.12 23.09
CA LYS A 653 10.41 21.70 23.12
C LYS A 653 9.40 21.42 24.24
N LYS A 654 9.48 22.12 25.37
CA LYS A 654 8.60 21.90 26.52
C LYS A 654 7.19 22.42 26.21
N LYS A 655 7.07 23.68 25.78
CA LYS A 655 5.77 24.27 25.42
C LYS A 655 5.06 23.51 24.29
N ILE A 656 5.83 22.97 23.33
CA ILE A 656 5.28 22.13 22.26
C ILE A 656 4.70 20.82 22.83
N ALA A 657 5.42 20.18 23.76
CA ALA A 657 4.94 18.97 24.42
C ALA A 657 3.73 19.25 25.32
N ASP A 658 3.78 20.33 26.12
CA ASP A 658 2.68 20.75 26.99
C ASP A 658 1.40 21.07 26.18
N LEU A 659 1.52 21.72 25.02
CA LEU A 659 0.40 21.97 24.13
C LEU A 659 -0.16 20.68 23.51
N ALA A 660 0.70 19.75 23.11
CA ALA A 660 0.28 18.46 22.58
C ALA A 660 -0.48 17.64 23.64
N GLU A 661 0.01 17.62 24.88
CA GLU A 661 -0.65 16.99 26.02
C GLU A 661 -2.00 17.64 26.33
N LEU A 662 -2.06 18.97 26.29
CA LEU A 662 -3.30 19.73 26.45
C LEU A 662 -4.34 19.28 25.41
N TYR A 663 -4.00 19.24 24.12
CA TYR A 663 -4.92 18.77 23.09
C TYR A 663 -5.33 17.30 23.24
N ALA A 664 -4.47 16.46 23.83
CA ALA A 664 -4.74 15.04 24.04
C ALA A 664 -5.60 14.74 25.28
N THR A 665 -5.79 15.69 26.20
CA THR A 665 -6.42 15.45 27.51
C THR A 665 -7.55 16.40 27.85
N ALA A 666 -7.56 17.60 27.26
CA ALA A 666 -8.55 18.63 27.56
C ALA A 666 -9.98 18.23 27.14
N PRO A 667 -11.01 18.73 27.84
CA PRO A 667 -12.38 18.67 27.37
C PRO A 667 -12.58 19.39 26.03
N LEU A 668 -13.68 19.06 25.36
CA LEU A 668 -14.00 19.50 24.01
C LEU A 668 -15.14 20.52 23.99
N ASN A 669 -14.99 21.53 23.14
CA ASN A 669 -16.10 22.27 22.55
C ASN A 669 -16.58 21.52 21.30
N MET A 670 -17.87 21.25 21.20
CA MET A 670 -18.47 20.47 20.11
C MET A 670 -19.36 21.34 19.23
N ALA A 671 -19.16 21.25 17.92
CA ALA A 671 -20.08 21.74 16.91
C ALA A 671 -20.91 20.56 16.39
N CYS A 672 -21.95 20.19 17.14
CA CYS A 672 -22.98 19.23 16.71
C CYS A 672 -24.14 20.04 16.11
N LEU A 673 -24.08 20.30 14.79
CA LEU A 673 -24.98 21.24 14.12
C LEU A 673 -25.99 20.55 13.22
N GLN A 674 -27.20 21.09 13.23
CA GLN A 674 -28.28 20.78 12.31
C GLN A 674 -28.08 21.46 10.96
N HIS A 675 -28.96 21.13 10.02
CA HIS A 675 -29.01 21.65 8.64
C HIS A 675 -29.14 23.17 8.49
N ASN A 676 -29.57 23.84 9.56
CA ASN A 676 -29.75 25.29 9.64
C ASN A 676 -28.57 25.99 10.34
N GLY A 677 -27.50 25.24 10.66
CA GLY A 677 -26.33 25.75 11.38
C GLY A 677 -26.53 25.91 12.89
N GLN A 678 -27.67 25.49 13.45
CA GLN A 678 -27.93 25.57 14.90
C GLN A 678 -27.44 24.31 15.62
N LEU A 679 -26.94 24.49 16.85
CA LEU A 679 -26.61 23.38 17.75
C LEU A 679 -27.85 22.56 18.10
N PHE A 680 -27.69 21.26 18.27
CA PHE A 680 -28.74 20.43 18.86
C PHE A 680 -29.03 20.85 20.31
N PRO A 681 -30.29 21.12 20.68
CA PRO A 681 -30.61 21.54 22.04
C PRO A 681 -30.55 20.37 23.04
N GLY A 682 -30.48 20.71 24.33
CA GLY A 682 -30.66 19.75 25.42
C GLY A 682 -29.42 18.93 25.81
N HIS A 683 -28.23 19.28 25.31
CA HIS A 683 -26.99 18.69 25.82
C HIS A 683 -26.66 19.23 27.22
N PRO A 684 -26.26 18.40 28.21
CA PRO A 684 -26.05 18.83 29.59
C PRO A 684 -25.06 19.99 29.77
N THR A 685 -24.02 20.04 28.93
CA THR A 685 -22.98 21.09 28.95
C THR A 685 -23.13 22.13 27.85
N ASN A 686 -24.28 22.14 27.15
CA ASN A 686 -24.51 22.98 25.96
C ASN A 686 -23.36 22.89 24.94
N TRP A 687 -22.75 21.71 24.82
CA TRP A 687 -21.61 21.42 23.93
C TRP A 687 -20.31 22.18 24.22
N ILE A 688 -20.14 22.82 25.38
CA ILE A 688 -18.97 23.67 25.70
C ILE A 688 -18.00 23.00 26.71
N ASP A 689 -18.31 21.83 27.24
CA ASP A 689 -17.41 21.11 28.16
C ASP A 689 -17.63 19.60 28.05
N VAL A 690 -17.50 19.09 26.84
CA VAL A 690 -17.77 17.68 26.55
C VAL A 690 -16.53 16.86 26.89
N PRO A 691 -16.61 15.82 27.72
CA PRO A 691 -15.46 14.98 28.05
C PRO A 691 -14.85 14.36 26.80
N LEU A 692 -13.52 14.26 26.76
CA LEU A 692 -12.82 13.54 25.70
C LEU A 692 -13.31 12.07 25.65
N PRO A 693 -13.59 11.51 24.47
CA PRO A 693 -14.01 10.11 24.36
C PRO A 693 -13.02 9.14 25.00
N LYS A 694 -13.51 8.27 25.89
CA LYS A 694 -12.68 7.24 26.52
C LYS A 694 -12.39 6.12 25.51
N ILE A 695 -11.15 6.07 25.02
CA ILE A 695 -10.68 5.01 24.12
C ILE A 695 -10.00 3.92 24.94
N ARG A 696 -10.39 2.66 24.71
CA ARG A 696 -9.77 1.46 25.29
C ARG A 696 -8.96 0.76 24.21
N TYR A 697 -7.68 0.51 24.47
CA TYR A 697 -6.84 -0.27 23.57
C TYR A 697 -7.16 -1.76 23.74
N ALA A 698 -7.50 -2.44 22.64
CA ALA A 698 -7.64 -3.88 22.64
C ALA A 698 -6.24 -4.53 22.70
N PRO A 699 -6.03 -5.65 23.42
CA PRO A 699 -4.74 -6.34 23.48
C PRO A 699 -4.15 -6.70 22.10
N PHE A 700 -5.01 -6.91 21.11
CA PHE A 700 -4.62 -7.26 19.73
C PHE A 700 -3.98 -6.11 18.94
N ASP A 701 -4.25 -4.85 19.27
CA ASP A 701 -3.64 -3.72 18.57
C ASP A 701 -2.13 -3.63 18.84
N HIS A 702 -1.68 -4.02 20.05
CA HIS A 702 -0.25 -4.14 20.38
C HIS A 702 0.43 -5.28 19.61
N ALA A 703 -0.26 -6.42 19.43
CA ALA A 703 0.30 -7.52 18.66
C ALA A 703 0.48 -7.13 17.19
N ARG A 704 -0.51 -6.47 16.57
CA ARG A 704 -0.42 -6.04 15.16
C ARG A 704 0.73 -5.06 14.93
N ALA A 705 0.89 -4.07 15.80
CA ALA A 705 2.00 -3.11 15.72
C ALA A 705 3.40 -3.76 15.88
N ASN A 706 3.49 -4.85 16.65
CA ASN A 706 4.76 -5.56 16.87
C ASN A 706 5.10 -6.58 15.76
N PHE A 707 4.11 -7.00 14.95
CA PHE A 707 4.30 -7.97 13.85
C PHE A 707 4.18 -7.34 12.45
N GLU A 708 3.74 -6.08 12.34
CA GLU A 708 3.80 -5.31 11.10
C GLU A 708 5.26 -4.93 10.82
N CYS A 709 5.72 -5.18 9.58
CA CYS A 709 7.09 -4.85 9.22
C CYS A 709 7.36 -3.33 9.32
N PRO A 710 8.59 -2.90 9.68
CA PRO A 710 8.93 -1.49 9.91
C PRO A 710 8.78 -0.57 8.69
N ALA A 711 8.45 -1.10 7.50
CA ALA A 711 8.21 -0.33 6.29
C ALA A 711 6.92 0.50 6.33
N LEU A 712 6.10 0.37 7.39
CA LEU A 712 5.06 1.36 7.67
C LEU A 712 5.77 2.67 7.96
N ASN A 713 5.68 3.60 7.01
CA ASN A 713 6.28 4.93 7.02
C ASN A 713 5.76 5.83 8.17
N ASP A 714 5.87 5.39 9.43
CA ASP A 714 5.77 6.24 10.61
C ASP A 714 7.15 6.72 11.01
#